data_AF-A0A3M7TPM8-F1
#
_entry.id   AF-A0A3M7TPM8-F1
#
_cell.length_a   1.000
_cell.length_b   1.000
_cell.length_c   1.000
_cell.angle_alpha   90.00
_cell.angle_beta   90.00
_cell.angle_gamma   90.00
#
_symmetry.space_group_name_H-M   'P 1'
#
loop_
_entity.id
_entity.type
_entity.pdbx_description
1 polymer ?
#
loop_
_entity_poly.entity_id
_entity_poly.type
_entity_poly.pdbx_seq_one_letter_code
_entity_poly.pdbx_strand_id
1 'polypeptide(L)'
;MEHINKKKYASIGLVCCLIFGPGLSLVHAEGVKIDQMHEGLLDNYNQEIIQSDFIMGKIGSIEEGDPIVIILDMFGFKAEDGKDLEGNVISGLAEFIKYYNFENAYNNGSTIEQIFEEVISSSLKLGDVGAEVIALKEYLYLLGIISSEDINDEFDLTTEEVIVDFQSKHNLRENGIVDSITFNKIESLLREKKDSENESYSESGEGNLLSDNKDIDSILYKDNNKIETDFEYEKKLDKVDEVENSIEPHSITVDKEVNTETTIIKTEEVDSTEAITSFSMTSTNDAQSNDGLRNGDREPLVIDLKINLSTLGFHVSDNPNENYGPSTERVVKEFQAYYGLEVSGVAGELTFAKIDEILSSPLSNGRNHTDTITLKENLSRLGFHVSDNPNTAYGPSTERRVREFQSFYGLRENGIGDEVTLAKIEELIRTPMGNGDYRQDAVLLKENMAKLGFVVSATPTPQYGPSTERTVRELQSYYGLSVTGSVGEETWSKIEEVLNSPLQNGQNHADTIPLKEKLSMLGFHVSDNPNTAYGPSTERQVRAFQHYYGLRENGIADHPTLDRIDEILSSPLQNGRNHSDVITLKENLSRLGFHVSDNPNTAYGPSTESRVRDFQAFYGLRENGIGDEVTLAKMNDLIQTPMRIGDYRQDVVLLKENMAKLGFVVSANPTPQYGPTTERTVRELQAYYGLSVTGGVDQEAWSKIEDILNSPLQNGRSHPDTITLKENLSRLGFHVSDNPNTSFGPATERQVRAFQREHGLIVNGMADDVTLSKIDELLSVGDSYTYTIYELSLEEAVSEQQKLNPPPQTDLYRGLSGFIHSSDLQLFGSITGSSVNLRRAPSTSGAIATNVSRGTEFVYVREVIGDSVSGSEVWYEISYDNRQLYVHSSLANRYGFPVVSINKPAKVYQSANRSSYIFNNFNNPAYLTMRLPIHAEVKGETVSGNDFWYDVRPVWRNAKVEDFIKYLNPNKNDPLQHVVLDKSTGIPSSQLNNVLRGQGIFDSKGQAFINAGQTNGVNEVYLIAHALLESGNGSSQLSNGIEVGKDHNGNLVLVNLNNRNSLTEIKTTYNMFGIGAQDQDPYTLGAIKAYEEGWFTPEQAIIGGAAFISNSYFERGQNTLYKMRWNHLYLNSWGGYSQYATDMGWSVKQIPRMKSLYEQMENPRMEFDIVQYK
;
A
#
# COMPACT_ATOMS: atom_id res chain seq x y z
N MET A 1 31.91 -17.26 4.81
CA MET A 1 30.79 -17.86 5.55
C MET A 1 31.23 -18.29 6.95
N GLU A 2 31.82 -17.39 7.75
CA GLU A 2 32.33 -17.75 9.09
C GLU A 2 32.12 -16.65 10.17
N HIS A 3 31.32 -15.62 9.88
CA HIS A 3 31.06 -14.51 10.82
C HIS A 3 29.58 -14.16 11.03
N ILE A 4 28.64 -14.97 10.53
CA ILE A 4 27.19 -14.80 10.76
C ILE A 4 26.63 -15.82 11.77
N ASN A 5 27.47 -16.63 12.42
CA ASN A 5 27.02 -17.67 13.36
C ASN A 5 27.16 -17.33 14.85
N LYS A 6 27.37 -16.07 15.25
CA LYS A 6 27.48 -15.72 16.70
C LYS A 6 26.28 -14.98 17.29
N LYS A 7 25.44 -14.31 16.49
CA LYS A 7 24.24 -13.62 16.99
C LYS A 7 22.97 -14.49 17.01
N LYS A 8 22.87 -15.50 16.14
CA LYS A 8 21.72 -16.43 16.11
C LYS A 8 21.70 -17.35 17.34
N TYR A 9 22.86 -17.79 17.84
CA TYR A 9 22.96 -18.66 19.02
C TYR A 9 22.72 -17.94 20.36
N ALA A 10 22.94 -16.62 20.43
CA ALA A 10 22.64 -15.85 21.64
C ALA A 10 21.12 -15.70 21.88
N SER A 11 20.35 -15.54 20.78
CA SER A 11 18.89 -15.48 20.85
C SER A 11 18.26 -16.87 21.07
N ILE A 12 18.83 -17.93 20.50
CA ILE A 12 18.42 -19.33 20.77
C ILE A 12 18.74 -19.73 22.21
N GLY A 13 19.88 -19.31 22.77
CA GLY A 13 20.25 -19.57 24.16
C GLY A 13 19.31 -18.90 25.18
N LEU A 14 18.77 -17.72 24.87
CA LEU A 14 17.79 -17.02 25.70
C LEU A 14 16.42 -17.72 25.66
N VAL A 15 16.03 -18.26 24.50
CA VAL A 15 14.77 -18.99 24.29
C VAL A 15 14.83 -20.38 24.95
N CYS A 16 15.96 -21.09 24.88
CA CYS A 16 16.14 -22.38 25.58
C CYS A 16 16.13 -22.22 27.12
N CYS A 17 16.65 -21.11 27.67
CA CYS A 17 16.57 -20.83 29.12
C CYS A 17 15.15 -20.54 29.60
N LEU A 18 14.29 -19.98 28.73
CA LEU A 18 12.89 -19.67 29.05
C LEU A 18 11.97 -20.89 28.91
N ILE A 19 12.34 -21.91 28.11
CA ILE A 19 11.52 -23.11 27.89
C ILE A 19 11.91 -24.29 28.81
N PHE A 20 13.19 -24.45 29.21
CA PHE A 20 13.66 -25.68 29.88
C PHE A 20 14.27 -25.51 31.30
N GLY A 21 14.38 -24.29 31.83
CA GLY A 21 14.97 -24.04 33.17
C GLY A 21 16.51 -24.20 33.23
N PRO A 22 17.19 -23.63 34.25
CA PRO A 22 18.65 -23.47 34.22
C PRO A 22 19.38 -24.73 34.73
N GLY A 23 19.87 -25.57 33.81
CA GLY A 23 20.60 -26.80 34.13
C GLY A 23 21.71 -27.21 33.17
N LEU A 24 22.12 -26.37 32.20
CA LEU A 24 23.28 -26.66 31.33
C LEU A 24 24.43 -25.67 31.55
N SER A 25 25.52 -26.16 32.14
CA SER A 25 26.82 -25.47 32.12
C SER A 25 27.48 -25.65 30.75
N LEU A 26 27.69 -24.56 30.01
CA LEU A 26 28.64 -24.54 28.89
C LEU A 26 30.08 -24.40 29.41
N VAL A 27 30.95 -25.31 29.00
CA VAL A 27 32.40 -25.20 29.20
C VAL A 27 33.00 -24.27 28.14
N HIS A 28 33.54 -23.14 28.62
CA HIS A 28 34.61 -22.29 28.07
C HIS A 28 34.59 -21.88 26.58
N ALA A 29 34.29 -20.60 26.34
CA ALA A 29 35.05 -19.77 25.40
C ALA A 29 35.16 -18.33 25.97
N GLU A 30 36.37 -17.79 25.95
CA GLU A 30 36.83 -16.64 26.72
C GLU A 30 36.20 -15.29 26.34
N GLY A 31 35.87 -14.50 27.36
CA GLY A 31 36.16 -13.05 27.36
C GLY A 31 35.03 -12.07 27.06
N VAL A 32 34.05 -11.91 27.95
CA VAL A 32 33.40 -10.61 28.28
C VAL A 32 32.87 -10.66 29.72
N LYS A 33 33.29 -9.72 30.57
CA LYS A 33 32.71 -9.45 31.90
C LYS A 33 31.52 -8.49 31.75
N ILE A 34 30.35 -8.82 32.29
CA ILE A 34 29.42 -7.85 32.88
C ILE A 34 28.77 -8.48 34.12
N ASP A 35 28.94 -7.80 35.24
CA ASP A 35 28.45 -8.11 36.58
C ASP A 35 26.93 -7.78 36.74
N GLN A 36 26.32 -8.45 37.72
CA GLN A 36 25.09 -8.09 38.45
C GLN A 36 23.72 -8.14 37.72
N MET A 37 22.85 -9.06 38.15
CA MET A 37 21.68 -8.72 38.98
C MET A 37 20.90 -9.97 39.48
N HIS A 38 20.91 -10.10 40.80
CA HIS A 38 19.87 -10.55 41.74
C HIS A 38 19.12 -11.89 41.60
N GLU A 39 19.41 -12.73 42.60
CA GLU A 39 18.65 -13.87 43.13
C GLU A 39 17.22 -13.51 43.55
N GLY A 40 16.28 -14.41 43.26
CA GLY A 40 14.98 -14.48 43.92
C GLY A 40 14.03 -15.40 43.17
N LEU A 41 13.63 -16.50 43.83
CA LEU A 41 12.61 -17.51 43.42
C LEU A 41 13.14 -18.79 42.74
N LEU A 42 14.01 -19.51 43.46
CA LEU A 42 14.04 -20.97 43.43
C LEU A 42 13.54 -21.45 44.79
N ASP A 43 12.27 -21.85 44.88
CA ASP A 43 11.81 -22.85 45.85
C ASP A 43 10.37 -23.26 45.52
N ASN A 44 10.19 -24.58 45.37
CA ASN A 44 8.98 -25.33 45.02
C ASN A 44 8.62 -25.37 43.54
N TYR A 45 8.99 -26.45 42.86
CA TYR A 45 8.09 -27.34 42.10
C TYR A 45 8.95 -28.43 41.44
N ASN A 46 9.30 -29.43 42.24
CA ASN A 46 9.77 -30.73 41.77
C ASN A 46 8.85 -31.75 42.40
N GLN A 47 7.84 -32.21 41.66
CA GLN A 47 7.20 -33.54 41.68
C GLN A 47 5.98 -33.52 40.73
N GLU A 48 5.79 -34.63 40.01
CA GLU A 48 4.71 -34.96 39.05
C GLU A 48 4.95 -34.61 37.57
N ILE A 49 5.84 -35.40 36.95
CA ILE A 49 5.68 -35.86 35.56
C ILE A 49 5.15 -37.29 35.66
N ILE A 50 3.93 -37.53 35.17
CA ILE A 50 3.38 -38.77 34.55
C ILE A 50 1.87 -38.51 34.34
N GLN A 51 1.46 -38.18 33.11
CA GLN A 51 0.24 -38.61 32.39
C GLN A 51 -0.12 -37.62 31.28
N SER A 52 -0.30 -38.16 30.08
CA SER A 52 -0.53 -37.51 28.79
C SER A 52 -1.97 -37.01 28.57
N ASP A 53 -2.82 -36.91 29.59
CA ASP A 53 -4.25 -36.63 29.41
C ASP A 53 -4.66 -35.17 29.74
N PHE A 54 -3.71 -34.28 30.02
CA PHE A 54 -4.03 -32.89 30.41
C PHE A 54 -4.08 -31.87 29.25
N ILE A 55 -3.64 -32.23 28.03
CA ILE A 55 -3.62 -31.28 26.88
C ILE A 55 -4.83 -31.42 25.94
N MET A 56 -5.72 -32.40 26.13
CA MET A 56 -6.99 -32.47 25.38
C MET A 56 -8.16 -31.75 26.07
N GLY A 57 -7.91 -31.03 27.17
CA GLY A 57 -8.96 -30.48 28.04
C GLY A 57 -9.28 -28.99 27.91
N LYS A 58 -8.43 -28.17 27.27
CA LYS A 58 -8.69 -26.73 27.11
C LYS A 58 -7.97 -26.15 25.88
N ILE A 59 -8.53 -26.39 24.70
CA ILE A 59 -8.35 -25.48 23.55
C ILE A 59 -9.73 -24.92 23.26
N GLY A 60 -10.01 -23.77 23.88
CA GLY A 60 -11.18 -22.96 23.61
C GLY A 60 -10.71 -21.55 23.32
N SER A 61 -10.90 -21.14 22.05
CA SER A 61 -10.68 -19.80 21.49
C SER A 61 -9.29 -19.18 21.65
N ILE A 62 -8.46 -19.35 20.63
CA ILE A 62 -7.31 -18.48 20.34
C ILE A 62 -7.88 -17.24 19.63
N GLU A 63 -7.63 -16.05 20.17
CA GLU A 63 -8.02 -14.76 19.57
C GLU A 63 -6.80 -14.04 18.98
N GLU A 64 -7.06 -13.13 18.04
CA GLU A 64 -6.04 -12.32 17.36
C GLU A 64 -5.26 -11.46 18.39
N GLY A 65 -4.00 -11.83 18.65
CA GLY A 65 -3.14 -11.18 19.66
C GLY A 65 -2.40 -12.13 20.61
N ASP A 66 -2.65 -13.44 20.55
CA ASP A 66 -1.91 -14.42 21.37
C ASP A 66 -0.41 -14.49 21.00
N PRO A 67 0.51 -14.68 21.97
CA PRO A 67 1.95 -14.70 21.72
C PRO A 67 2.39 -15.72 20.66
N ILE A 68 1.64 -16.81 20.51
CA ILE A 68 1.91 -17.87 19.53
C ILE A 68 1.59 -17.41 18.09
N VAL A 69 0.60 -16.54 17.91
CA VAL A 69 0.20 -15.96 16.61
C VAL A 69 1.24 -14.93 16.15
N ILE A 70 1.78 -14.14 17.09
CA ILE A 70 2.85 -13.16 16.83
C ILE A 70 4.16 -13.87 16.42
N ILE A 71 4.46 -15.03 17.00
CA ILE A 71 5.64 -15.84 16.66
C ILE A 71 5.49 -16.47 15.26
N LEU A 72 4.30 -16.96 14.90
CA LEU A 72 4.05 -17.56 13.58
C LEU A 72 4.11 -16.53 12.44
N ASP A 73 3.66 -15.30 12.69
CA ASP A 73 3.75 -14.18 11.72
C ASP A 73 5.20 -13.70 11.52
N MET A 74 6.05 -13.78 12.56
CA MET A 74 7.49 -13.50 12.47
C MET A 74 8.28 -14.53 11.63
N PHE A 75 7.74 -15.74 11.42
CA PHE A 75 8.32 -16.78 10.57
C PHE A 75 7.65 -16.88 9.18
N GLY A 76 6.69 -15.99 8.87
CA GLY A 76 6.12 -15.86 7.52
C GLY A 76 4.94 -16.79 7.22
N PHE A 77 4.34 -17.43 8.21
CA PHE A 77 3.15 -18.26 8.02
C PHE A 77 1.88 -17.39 8.11
N LYS A 78 1.38 -16.90 6.98
CA LYS A 78 0.09 -16.18 6.90
C LYS A 78 -1.05 -17.12 6.54
N ALA A 79 -2.20 -16.94 7.18
CA ALA A 79 -3.43 -17.65 6.86
C ALA A 79 -4.12 -17.00 5.64
N GLU A 80 -4.52 -17.79 4.64
CA GLU A 80 -5.51 -17.40 3.64
C GLU A 80 -6.93 -17.64 4.15
N ASP A 81 -7.86 -16.80 3.70
CA ASP A 81 -9.22 -16.66 4.23
C ASP A 81 -9.98 -17.99 4.39
N GLY A 82 -10.24 -18.34 5.66
CA GLY A 82 -11.45 -19.07 6.05
C GLY A 82 -11.43 -20.60 6.08
N LYS A 83 -10.28 -21.28 6.09
CA LYS A 83 -10.22 -22.73 6.40
C LYS A 83 -9.05 -23.12 7.31
N ASP A 84 -9.44 -23.70 8.45
CA ASP A 84 -8.72 -24.65 9.31
C ASP A 84 -7.33 -24.23 9.88
N LEU A 85 -7.39 -23.42 10.95
CA LEU A 85 -6.24 -23.08 11.82
C LEU A 85 -5.74 -24.27 12.66
N GLU A 86 -6.55 -25.31 12.88
CA GLU A 86 -6.19 -26.46 13.72
C GLU A 86 -5.28 -27.45 12.96
N GLY A 87 -5.54 -27.69 11.67
CA GLY A 87 -4.75 -28.64 10.86
C GLY A 87 -3.32 -28.21 10.55
N ASN A 88 -3.13 -26.93 10.19
CA ASN A 88 -1.82 -26.42 9.75
C ASN A 88 -0.84 -26.19 10.93
N VAL A 89 -1.36 -25.81 12.11
CA VAL A 89 -0.56 -25.63 13.33
C VAL A 89 -0.07 -26.97 13.89
N ILE A 90 -0.91 -28.01 13.82
CA ILE A 90 -0.55 -29.38 14.22
C ILE A 90 0.47 -29.98 13.23
N SER A 91 0.35 -29.71 11.93
CA SER A 91 1.29 -30.17 10.90
C SER A 91 2.69 -29.54 11.06
N GLY A 92 2.77 -28.23 11.28
CA GLY A 92 4.05 -27.53 11.43
C GLY A 92 4.79 -27.86 12.74
N LEU A 93 4.06 -28.09 13.84
CA LEU A 93 4.64 -28.57 15.10
C LEU A 93 5.12 -30.03 14.99
N ALA A 94 4.44 -30.87 14.22
CA ALA A 94 4.86 -32.25 13.96
C ALA A 94 6.14 -32.33 13.11
N GLU A 95 6.29 -31.47 12.10
CA GLU A 95 7.50 -31.38 11.27
C GLU A 95 8.73 -30.92 12.07
N PHE A 96 8.59 -29.92 12.94
CA PHE A 96 9.69 -29.42 13.76
C PHE A 96 10.16 -30.46 14.81
N ILE A 97 9.21 -31.18 15.42
CA ILE A 97 9.51 -32.27 16.37
C ILE A 97 10.16 -33.47 15.64
N LYS A 98 9.71 -33.79 14.42
CA LYS A 98 10.33 -34.83 13.57
C LYS A 98 11.78 -34.48 13.19
N TYR A 99 12.04 -33.23 12.76
CA TYR A 99 13.39 -32.78 12.41
C TYR A 99 14.35 -32.76 13.61
N TYR A 100 13.88 -32.29 14.78
CA TYR A 100 14.67 -32.24 16.01
C TYR A 100 14.97 -33.63 16.60
N ASN A 101 14.05 -34.60 16.44
CA ASN A 101 14.28 -35.99 16.84
C ASN A 101 15.21 -36.72 15.85
N PHE A 102 15.18 -36.37 14.56
CA PHE A 102 16.07 -36.92 13.54
C PHE A 102 17.54 -36.52 13.75
N GLU A 103 17.85 -35.24 13.99
CA GLU A 103 19.23 -34.80 14.30
C GLU A 103 19.75 -35.40 15.61
N ASN A 104 18.91 -35.62 16.62
CA ASN A 104 19.31 -36.24 17.89
C ASN A 104 19.50 -37.76 17.79
N ALA A 105 18.74 -38.46 16.94
CA ALA A 105 18.86 -39.90 16.74
C ALA A 105 20.08 -40.26 15.85
N TYR A 106 20.35 -39.47 14.82
CA TYR A 106 21.50 -39.67 13.93
C TYR A 106 22.85 -39.42 14.65
N ASN A 107 22.90 -38.42 15.53
CA ASN A 107 24.11 -38.10 16.30
C ASN A 107 24.38 -39.07 17.48
N ASN A 108 23.44 -39.99 17.80
CA ASN A 108 23.56 -40.96 18.90
C ASN A 108 23.73 -42.42 18.46
N GLY A 109 23.81 -42.72 17.17
CA GLY A 109 24.21 -44.04 16.67
C GLY A 109 23.16 -45.17 16.74
N SER A 110 21.87 -44.83 16.71
CA SER A 110 20.77 -45.82 16.59
C SER A 110 20.73 -46.45 15.18
N THR A 111 20.38 -47.73 15.05
CA THR A 111 20.26 -48.39 13.73
C THR A 111 18.95 -48.03 13.03
N ILE A 112 18.94 -48.09 11.68
CA ILE A 112 17.73 -47.83 10.85
C ILE A 112 16.55 -48.71 11.28
N GLU A 113 16.79 -49.95 11.73
CA GLU A 113 15.74 -50.82 12.28
C GLU A 113 15.08 -50.28 13.56
N GLN A 114 15.80 -49.52 14.40
CA GLN A 114 15.27 -48.97 15.67
C GLN A 114 14.45 -47.69 15.46
N ILE A 115 14.73 -46.93 14.40
CA ILE A 115 13.92 -45.78 13.97
C ILE A 115 12.60 -46.27 13.34
N PHE A 116 12.58 -47.49 12.79
CA PHE A 116 11.44 -48.02 12.04
C PHE A 116 10.34 -48.67 12.89
N GLU A 117 10.66 -49.21 14.08
CA GLU A 117 9.63 -49.77 14.98
C GLU A 117 8.68 -48.70 15.56
N GLU A 118 9.08 -47.42 15.58
CA GLU A 118 8.28 -46.32 16.15
C GLU A 118 7.36 -45.61 15.12
N VAL A 119 7.49 -45.92 13.81
CA VAL A 119 6.90 -45.13 12.70
C VAL A 119 5.58 -45.70 12.14
N ILE A 120 5.19 -46.95 12.45
CA ILE A 120 3.94 -47.54 11.92
C ILE A 120 2.71 -47.08 12.71
N SER A 121 2.40 -45.78 12.66
CA SER A 121 1.05 -45.27 12.92
C SER A 121 0.44 -44.51 11.73
N SER A 122 1.22 -44.19 10.69
CA SER A 122 0.73 -43.54 9.47
C SER A 122 1.23 -44.27 8.23
N SER A 123 0.31 -44.83 7.44
CA SER A 123 0.58 -45.43 6.12
C SER A 123 1.16 -44.40 5.15
N LEU A 124 2.10 -44.77 4.28
CA LEU A 124 2.63 -43.89 3.23
C LEU A 124 1.75 -43.92 1.98
N LYS A 125 1.55 -42.77 1.34
CA LYS A 125 0.67 -42.58 0.18
C LYS A 125 1.14 -41.42 -0.69
N LEU A 126 0.51 -41.27 -1.86
CA LEU A 126 0.72 -40.17 -2.79
C LEU A 126 0.69 -38.80 -2.09
N GLY A 127 1.75 -38.01 -2.29
CA GLY A 127 1.93 -36.67 -1.72
C GLY A 127 2.63 -36.64 -0.36
N ASP A 128 2.92 -37.79 0.24
CA ASP A 128 3.80 -37.83 1.41
C ASP A 128 5.25 -37.52 0.98
N VAL A 129 5.96 -36.74 1.79
CA VAL A 129 7.38 -36.42 1.59
C VAL A 129 8.18 -36.75 2.84
N GLY A 130 9.43 -37.17 2.69
CA GLY A 130 10.35 -37.35 3.82
C GLY A 130 11.19 -38.63 3.76
N ALA A 131 11.98 -38.83 4.82
CA ALA A 131 12.94 -39.93 4.93
C ALA A 131 12.27 -41.31 4.88
N GLU A 132 11.02 -41.42 5.31
CA GLU A 132 10.21 -42.63 5.26
C GLU A 132 9.95 -43.08 3.82
N VAL A 133 9.78 -42.13 2.89
CA VAL A 133 9.61 -42.39 1.46
C VAL A 133 10.92 -42.81 0.81
N ILE A 134 12.03 -42.14 1.16
CA ILE A 134 13.38 -42.53 0.70
C ILE A 134 13.66 -43.99 1.12
N ALA A 135 13.40 -44.34 2.38
CA ALA A 135 13.62 -45.69 2.91
C ALA A 135 12.77 -46.75 2.19
N LEU A 136 11.50 -46.45 1.90
CA LEU A 136 10.65 -47.31 1.07
C LEU A 136 11.24 -47.52 -0.33
N LYS A 137 11.65 -46.43 -0.99
CA LYS A 137 12.24 -46.47 -2.34
C LYS A 137 13.57 -47.24 -2.35
N GLU A 138 14.40 -47.10 -1.33
CA GLU A 138 15.61 -47.91 -1.16
C GLU A 138 15.29 -49.41 -1.04
N TYR A 139 14.24 -49.80 -0.30
CA TYR A 139 13.80 -51.20 -0.22
C TYR A 139 13.29 -51.74 -1.55
N LEU A 140 12.54 -50.94 -2.31
CA LEU A 140 12.10 -51.30 -3.65
C LEU A 140 13.28 -51.41 -4.62
N TYR A 141 14.28 -50.54 -4.51
CA TYR A 141 15.53 -50.59 -5.27
C TYR A 141 16.33 -51.86 -4.95
N LEU A 142 16.47 -52.20 -3.67
CA LEU A 142 17.16 -53.42 -3.22
C LEU A 142 16.45 -54.69 -3.70
N LEU A 143 15.13 -54.66 -3.86
CA LEU A 143 14.36 -55.74 -4.49
C LEU A 143 14.51 -55.77 -6.03
N GLY A 144 15.04 -54.71 -6.64
CA GLY A 144 15.18 -54.55 -8.10
C GLY A 144 13.87 -54.13 -8.79
N ILE A 145 12.97 -53.49 -8.05
CA ILE A 145 11.66 -53.05 -8.55
C ILE A 145 11.76 -51.65 -9.19
N ILE A 146 12.61 -50.78 -8.64
CA ILE A 146 12.90 -49.43 -9.15
C ILE A 146 14.40 -49.22 -9.39
N SER A 147 14.77 -48.16 -10.12
CA SER A 147 16.16 -47.79 -10.35
C SER A 147 16.68 -46.83 -9.27
N SER A 148 18.00 -46.62 -9.22
CA SER A 148 18.61 -45.67 -8.29
C SER A 148 18.27 -44.20 -8.59
N GLU A 149 17.84 -43.90 -9.83
CA GLU A 149 17.45 -42.55 -10.25
C GLU A 149 16.06 -42.17 -9.72
N ASP A 150 15.26 -43.15 -9.31
CA ASP A 150 13.88 -42.98 -8.81
C ASP A 150 13.83 -42.68 -7.29
N ILE A 151 14.98 -42.73 -6.60
CA ILE A 151 15.10 -42.48 -5.15
C ILE A 151 15.13 -40.97 -4.89
N ASN A 152 13.98 -40.44 -4.48
CA ASN A 152 13.81 -39.07 -4.01
C ASN A 152 12.95 -39.09 -2.73
N ASP A 153 12.75 -37.93 -2.11
CA ASP A 153 11.98 -37.79 -0.88
C ASP A 153 10.46 -37.70 -1.09
N GLU A 154 9.97 -37.78 -2.33
CA GLU A 154 8.56 -37.60 -2.67
C GLU A 154 7.89 -38.93 -3.02
N PHE A 155 6.75 -39.21 -2.38
CA PHE A 155 5.89 -40.31 -2.75
C PHE A 155 5.03 -39.84 -3.92
N ASP A 156 5.67 -39.78 -5.09
CA ASP A 156 5.09 -39.30 -6.34
C ASP A 156 4.17 -40.36 -7.00
N LEU A 157 3.56 -39.97 -8.13
CA LEU A 157 2.68 -40.85 -8.89
C LEU A 157 3.39 -42.13 -9.36
N THR A 158 4.68 -42.06 -9.69
CA THR A 158 5.46 -43.23 -10.14
C THR A 158 5.65 -44.22 -9.00
N THR A 159 5.85 -43.71 -7.78
CA THR A 159 5.99 -44.49 -6.55
C THR A 159 4.68 -45.20 -6.20
N GLU A 160 3.56 -44.49 -6.29
CA GLU A 160 2.22 -45.07 -6.11
C GLU A 160 1.98 -46.21 -7.11
N GLU A 161 2.32 -46.02 -8.40
CA GLU A 161 2.18 -47.06 -9.41
C GLU A 161 3.01 -48.31 -9.13
N VAL A 162 4.27 -48.13 -8.73
CA VAL A 162 5.16 -49.24 -8.34
C VAL A 162 4.58 -50.01 -7.15
N ILE A 163 4.00 -49.31 -6.17
CA ILE A 163 3.36 -49.93 -5.01
C ILE A 163 2.10 -50.67 -5.40
N VAL A 164 1.26 -50.12 -6.29
CA VAL A 164 0.06 -50.82 -6.80
C VAL A 164 0.45 -52.10 -7.54
N ASP A 165 1.47 -52.07 -8.40
CA ASP A 165 1.96 -53.26 -9.11
C ASP A 165 2.50 -54.31 -8.13
N PHE A 166 3.30 -53.87 -7.16
CA PHE A 166 3.79 -54.72 -6.08
C PHE A 166 2.64 -55.37 -5.30
N GLN A 167 1.62 -54.59 -4.92
CA GLN A 167 0.45 -55.07 -4.20
C GLN A 167 -0.32 -56.11 -5.02
N SER A 168 -0.54 -55.84 -6.31
CA SER A 168 -1.22 -56.77 -7.22
C SER A 168 -0.46 -58.10 -7.35
N LYS A 169 0.84 -58.03 -7.62
CA LYS A 169 1.72 -59.19 -7.76
C LYS A 169 1.79 -60.07 -6.52
N HIS A 170 1.55 -59.49 -5.34
CA HIS A 170 1.63 -60.17 -4.05
C HIS A 170 0.27 -60.41 -3.38
N ASN A 171 -0.85 -60.29 -4.11
CA ASN A 171 -2.21 -60.49 -3.60
C ASN A 171 -2.54 -59.63 -2.36
N LEU A 172 -2.10 -58.38 -2.38
CA LEU A 172 -2.39 -57.37 -1.36
C LEU A 172 -3.50 -56.42 -1.83
N ARG A 173 -3.96 -55.53 -0.95
CA ARG A 173 -4.96 -54.51 -1.31
C ARG A 173 -4.32 -53.47 -2.23
N GLU A 174 -4.73 -53.45 -3.50
CA GLU A 174 -4.22 -52.57 -4.58
C GLU A 174 -4.71 -51.12 -4.42
N ASN A 175 -4.24 -50.42 -3.38
CA ASN A 175 -4.65 -49.05 -3.08
C ASN A 175 -3.51 -48.03 -3.22
N GLY A 176 -2.30 -48.45 -3.58
CA GLY A 176 -1.13 -47.57 -3.70
C GLY A 176 -0.62 -47.02 -2.37
N ILE A 177 -1.23 -47.45 -1.27
CA ILE A 177 -0.89 -47.03 0.09
C ILE A 177 0.00 -48.10 0.69
N VAL A 178 1.20 -47.73 1.12
CA VAL A 178 2.07 -48.60 1.89
C VAL A 178 1.62 -48.60 3.34
N ASP A 179 0.69 -49.50 3.61
CA ASP A 179 0.28 -49.87 4.97
C ASP A 179 1.23 -50.92 5.56
N SER A 180 1.01 -51.26 6.83
CA SER A 180 1.81 -52.25 7.55
C SER A 180 1.85 -53.61 6.86
N ILE A 181 0.77 -54.00 6.17
CA ILE A 181 0.69 -55.27 5.45
C ILE A 181 1.59 -55.23 4.21
N THR A 182 1.50 -54.15 3.43
CA THR A 182 2.30 -53.92 2.23
C THR A 182 3.78 -53.85 2.56
N PHE A 183 4.14 -53.08 3.59
CA PHE A 183 5.51 -52.95 4.04
C PHE A 183 6.10 -54.27 4.54
N ASN A 184 5.37 -55.02 5.39
CA ASN A 184 5.83 -56.32 5.88
C ASN A 184 6.10 -57.30 4.73
N LYS A 185 5.33 -57.21 3.63
CA LYS A 185 5.57 -58.05 2.47
C LYS A 185 6.87 -57.66 1.74
N ILE A 186 7.12 -56.35 1.54
CA ILE A 186 8.38 -55.83 0.97
C ILE A 186 9.57 -56.31 1.80
N GLU A 187 9.47 -56.17 3.12
CA GLU A 187 10.51 -56.59 4.06
C GLU A 187 10.74 -58.11 4.04
N SER A 188 9.67 -58.90 4.00
CA SER A 188 9.79 -60.37 3.92
C SER A 188 10.58 -60.82 2.69
N LEU A 189 10.36 -60.17 1.55
CA LEU A 189 11.06 -60.50 0.29
C LEU A 189 12.53 -60.08 0.34
N LEU A 190 12.87 -59.00 1.05
CA LEU A 190 14.25 -58.60 1.29
C LEU A 190 14.99 -59.61 2.19
N ARG A 191 14.31 -60.14 3.21
CA ARG A 191 14.84 -61.20 4.07
C ARG A 191 15.05 -62.50 3.29
N GLU A 192 14.07 -62.91 2.49
CA GLU A 192 14.18 -64.07 1.58
C GLU A 192 15.34 -63.92 0.58
N LYS A 193 15.54 -62.72 0.03
CA LYS A 193 16.67 -62.42 -0.88
C LYS A 193 18.02 -62.55 -0.18
N LYS A 194 18.15 -62.03 1.06
CA LYS A 194 19.36 -62.18 1.90
C LYS A 194 19.65 -63.63 2.30
N ASP A 195 18.61 -64.43 2.57
CA ASP A 195 18.77 -65.84 2.93
C ASP A 195 19.14 -66.70 1.71
N SER A 196 18.62 -66.36 0.52
CA SER A 196 18.97 -67.04 -0.75
C SER A 196 20.42 -66.81 -1.20
N GLU A 197 21.03 -65.69 -0.83
CA GLU A 197 22.45 -65.40 -1.10
C GLU A 197 23.40 -66.10 -0.10
N ASN A 198 22.91 -66.46 1.10
CA ASN A 198 23.69 -67.13 2.16
C ASN A 198 23.68 -68.68 2.11
N GLU A 199 22.82 -69.31 1.32
CA GLU A 199 22.77 -70.78 1.18
C GLU A 199 23.79 -71.38 0.18
N SER A 200 24.65 -70.57 -0.45
CA SER A 200 25.63 -71.06 -1.44
C SER A 200 27.01 -71.47 -0.89
N TYR A 201 27.26 -71.39 0.42
CA TYR A 201 28.54 -71.82 1.01
C TYR A 201 28.39 -72.47 2.40
N SER A 202 28.25 -73.80 2.45
CA SER A 202 28.76 -74.56 3.58
C SER A 202 29.18 -75.98 3.18
N GLU A 203 30.50 -76.24 3.12
CA GLU A 203 31.09 -77.53 3.55
C GLU A 203 32.61 -77.38 3.72
N SER A 204 33.04 -77.03 4.94
CA SER A 204 34.16 -77.61 5.72
C SER A 204 34.61 -76.63 6.83
N GLY A 205 34.43 -77.07 8.08
CA GLY A 205 34.89 -76.39 9.31
C GLY A 205 36.43 -76.26 9.39
N GLU A 206 37.02 -75.54 10.34
CA GLU A 206 36.65 -75.25 11.74
C GLU A 206 37.32 -73.93 12.21
N GLY A 207 36.67 -73.21 13.15
CA GLY A 207 37.38 -72.59 14.29
C GLY A 207 37.63 -71.08 14.36
N ASN A 208 36.69 -70.35 14.99
CA ASN A 208 36.83 -69.12 15.79
C ASN A 208 37.19 -67.75 15.14
N LEU A 209 36.12 -67.04 14.76
CA LEU A 209 35.67 -65.71 15.25
C LEU A 209 36.73 -64.72 15.79
N LEU A 210 36.91 -63.62 15.04
CA LEU A 210 36.71 -62.22 15.46
C LEU A 210 36.87 -61.31 14.22
N SER A 211 35.78 -60.70 13.74
CA SER A 211 35.72 -59.89 12.52
C SER A 211 35.99 -58.41 12.80
N ASP A 212 37.18 -57.97 12.37
CA ASP A 212 37.46 -56.64 11.79
C ASP A 212 36.68 -56.51 10.46
N ASN A 213 36.42 -55.38 9.80
CA ASN A 213 36.84 -53.98 9.86
C ASN A 213 35.84 -53.23 8.94
N LYS A 214 35.36 -52.03 9.28
CA LYS A 214 35.82 -50.75 8.71
C LYS A 214 36.25 -50.80 7.24
N ASP A 215 35.51 -50.08 6.41
CA ASP A 215 36.01 -49.04 5.50
C ASP A 215 35.08 -48.92 4.28
N ILE A 216 34.01 -48.14 4.42
CA ILE A 216 33.46 -47.39 3.28
C ILE A 216 33.14 -45.99 3.81
N ASP A 217 34.18 -45.17 3.79
CA ASP A 217 34.10 -43.72 3.85
C ASP A 217 34.94 -43.20 2.68
N SER A 218 34.48 -42.13 2.02
CA SER A 218 35.03 -41.49 0.81
C SER A 218 34.47 -41.92 -0.57
N ILE A 219 33.65 -41.07 -1.19
CA ILE A 219 34.10 -40.04 -2.16
C ILE A 219 32.87 -39.24 -2.63
N LEU A 220 32.89 -37.92 -2.38
CA LEU A 220 32.03 -36.90 -2.99
C LEU A 220 32.88 -36.08 -3.99
N TYR A 221 32.29 -35.82 -5.16
CA TYR A 221 32.54 -34.78 -6.17
C TYR A 221 33.95 -34.55 -6.76
N LYS A 222 34.02 -34.61 -8.10
CA LYS A 222 34.74 -33.63 -8.94
C LYS A 222 34.35 -33.68 -10.43
N ASP A 223 34.08 -32.48 -10.95
CA ASP A 223 34.09 -31.93 -12.33
C ASP A 223 34.60 -32.79 -13.50
N ASN A 224 33.94 -32.71 -14.67
CA ASN A 224 34.31 -31.74 -15.72
C ASN A 224 33.54 -31.88 -17.05
N ASN A 225 33.49 -30.72 -17.71
CA ASN A 225 33.06 -30.43 -19.06
C ASN A 225 34.06 -30.95 -20.13
N LYS A 226 33.57 -31.11 -21.38
CA LYS A 226 34.27 -30.92 -22.69
C LYS A 226 34.80 -32.14 -23.51
N ILE A 227 34.55 -32.01 -24.82
CA ILE A 227 35.20 -32.55 -26.05
C ILE A 227 34.49 -33.79 -26.66
N GLU A 228 33.74 -33.68 -27.78
CA GLU A 228 34.08 -33.49 -29.22
C GLU A 228 34.54 -34.75 -29.97
N THR A 229 33.80 -35.07 -31.04
CA THR A 229 34.21 -35.65 -32.35
C THR A 229 34.96 -36.98 -32.43
N ASP A 230 34.35 -37.99 -33.08
CA ASP A 230 34.66 -38.42 -34.46
C ASP A 230 34.10 -39.83 -34.75
N PHE A 231 33.51 -40.05 -35.93
CA PHE A 231 33.97 -41.02 -36.94
C PHE A 231 33.02 -41.04 -38.16
N GLU A 232 33.55 -40.55 -39.28
CA GLU A 232 33.10 -40.89 -40.65
C GLU A 232 33.37 -42.37 -40.96
N TYR A 233 32.55 -42.99 -41.82
CA TYR A 233 33.08 -43.67 -43.02
C TYR A 233 32.03 -43.80 -44.14
N GLU A 234 32.55 -43.62 -45.33
CA GLU A 234 31.98 -43.39 -46.65
C GLU A 234 31.29 -44.61 -47.36
N LYS A 235 30.20 -44.30 -48.10
CA LYS A 235 30.04 -44.44 -49.58
C LYS A 235 30.03 -45.84 -50.21
N LYS A 236 28.96 -46.16 -50.97
CA LYS A 236 28.94 -46.21 -52.48
C LYS A 236 27.67 -46.82 -53.09
N LEU A 237 27.19 -46.12 -54.14
CA LEU A 237 26.58 -46.52 -55.43
C LEU A 237 25.28 -47.38 -55.38
N ASP A 238 24.24 -47.11 -56.19
CA ASP A 238 24.27 -46.83 -57.63
C ASP A 238 23.06 -46.02 -58.16
N LYS A 239 23.28 -45.43 -59.34
CA LYS A 239 22.33 -44.70 -60.21
C LYS A 239 21.33 -45.68 -60.87
N VAL A 240 20.14 -45.19 -61.28
CA VAL A 240 19.55 -45.34 -62.64
C VAL A 240 18.30 -44.44 -62.77
N ASP A 241 18.42 -43.54 -63.75
CA ASP A 241 17.49 -42.99 -64.76
C ASP A 241 16.11 -42.37 -64.48
N GLU A 242 15.97 -41.20 -65.12
CA GLU A 242 14.80 -40.39 -65.41
C GLU A 242 13.74 -41.12 -66.25
N VAL A 243 12.45 -40.83 -65.98
CA VAL A 243 11.43 -40.64 -67.04
C VAL A 243 10.41 -39.59 -66.58
N GLU A 244 10.35 -38.46 -67.29
CA GLU A 244 9.24 -37.51 -67.31
C GLU A 244 7.99 -38.14 -67.97
N ASN A 245 6.78 -37.89 -67.44
CA ASN A 245 5.82 -36.99 -68.11
C ASN A 245 4.43 -36.96 -67.43
N SER A 246 3.98 -35.71 -67.23
CA SER A 246 2.64 -35.16 -67.45
C SER A 246 1.41 -36.06 -67.33
N ILE A 247 0.47 -35.67 -66.47
CA ILE A 247 -0.88 -35.21 -66.85
C ILE A 247 -1.45 -34.40 -65.67
N GLU A 248 -1.79 -33.15 -65.97
CA GLU A 248 -2.61 -32.26 -65.14
C GLU A 248 -3.97 -32.07 -65.89
N PRO A 249 -4.97 -31.34 -65.37
CA PRO A 249 -6.20 -31.91 -64.81
C PRO A 249 -7.46 -31.56 -65.63
N HIS A 250 -8.57 -32.24 -65.36
CA HIS A 250 -9.89 -31.75 -65.76
C HIS A 250 -10.86 -31.67 -64.58
N SER A 251 -10.98 -30.44 -64.10
CA SER A 251 -12.17 -29.84 -63.52
C SER A 251 -13.41 -30.02 -64.41
N ILE A 252 -14.59 -30.19 -63.82
CA ILE A 252 -15.77 -29.38 -64.10
C ILE A 252 -16.62 -29.29 -62.83
N THR A 253 -17.09 -28.06 -62.64
CA THR A 253 -17.67 -27.36 -61.50
C THR A 253 -19.21 -27.35 -61.53
N VAL A 254 -19.80 -26.74 -60.48
CA VAL A 254 -21.09 -25.97 -60.42
C VAL A 254 -22.30 -26.81 -59.96
N ASP A 255 -23.14 -26.46 -58.97
CA ASP A 255 -23.29 -25.31 -58.07
C ASP A 255 -24.39 -25.60 -57.01
N LYS A 256 -24.32 -24.85 -55.89
CA LYS A 256 -25.40 -24.18 -55.13
C LYS A 256 -26.25 -24.90 -54.07
N GLU A 257 -26.01 -24.45 -52.84
CA GLU A 257 -26.91 -23.96 -51.78
C GLU A 257 -28.44 -23.98 -52.02
N VAL A 258 -29.20 -24.39 -50.99
CA VAL A 258 -29.96 -23.52 -50.05
C VAL A 258 -30.90 -24.38 -49.19
N ASN A 259 -30.68 -24.33 -47.87
CA ASN A 259 -31.59 -24.20 -46.72
C ASN A 259 -32.93 -24.98 -46.56
N THR A 260 -33.09 -25.45 -45.31
CA THR A 260 -34.29 -25.51 -44.44
C THR A 260 -35.54 -26.27 -44.90
N GLU A 261 -35.94 -27.29 -44.14
CA GLU A 261 -37.01 -27.18 -43.13
C GLU A 261 -37.26 -28.50 -42.40
N THR A 262 -37.59 -28.33 -41.13
CA THR A 262 -38.04 -29.29 -40.13
C THR A 262 -39.23 -30.14 -40.60
N THR A 263 -39.24 -31.43 -40.30
CA THR A 263 -40.52 -32.16 -40.18
C THR A 263 -40.46 -33.22 -39.08
N ILE A 264 -41.27 -32.97 -38.06
CA ILE A 264 -41.63 -33.85 -36.96
C ILE A 264 -42.52 -34.97 -37.53
N ILE A 265 -42.19 -36.24 -37.28
CA ILE A 265 -43.19 -37.31 -37.24
C ILE A 265 -42.95 -38.18 -35.99
N LYS A 266 -44.09 -38.46 -35.36
CA LYS A 266 -44.31 -39.09 -34.06
C LYS A 266 -43.90 -40.56 -34.00
N THR A 267 -43.54 -40.93 -32.79
CA THR A 267 -43.71 -42.24 -32.13
C THR A 267 -44.94 -43.03 -32.58
N GLU A 268 -44.74 -44.31 -32.88
CA GLU A 268 -45.71 -45.37 -32.61
C GLU A 268 -44.97 -46.59 -32.03
N GLU A 269 -45.41 -47.01 -30.84
CA GLU A 269 -45.22 -48.35 -30.28
C GLU A 269 -45.88 -49.39 -31.18
N VAL A 270 -45.23 -50.54 -31.39
CA VAL A 270 -45.93 -51.77 -31.77
C VAL A 270 -45.35 -52.94 -30.99
N ASP A 271 -46.10 -53.30 -29.94
CA ASP A 271 -46.27 -54.64 -29.42
C ASP A 271 -46.77 -55.60 -30.52
N SER A 272 -46.14 -56.77 -30.69
CA SER A 272 -46.87 -58.04 -30.80
C SER A 272 -45.96 -59.24 -31.04
N THR A 273 -46.27 -60.23 -30.22
CA THR A 273 -45.97 -61.66 -30.26
C THR A 273 -46.48 -62.40 -31.50
N GLU A 274 -45.82 -63.55 -31.74
CA GLU A 274 -46.29 -64.76 -32.42
C GLU A 274 -46.40 -64.82 -33.95
N ALA A 275 -45.60 -65.73 -34.52
CA ALA A 275 -46.07 -66.66 -35.55
C ALA A 275 -45.34 -68.01 -35.42
N ILE A 276 -45.93 -68.90 -34.62
CA ILE A 276 -45.72 -70.36 -34.72
C ILE A 276 -46.44 -70.83 -35.98
N THR A 277 -45.74 -71.56 -36.87
CA THR A 277 -46.41 -72.43 -37.83
C THR A 277 -45.84 -73.85 -37.76
N SER A 278 -46.57 -74.67 -37.02
CA SER A 278 -46.83 -76.10 -37.17
C SER A 278 -46.06 -76.89 -38.25
N PHE A 279 -45.41 -77.98 -37.84
CA PHE A 279 -45.41 -79.22 -38.61
C PHE A 279 -45.91 -80.38 -37.73
N SER A 280 -47.10 -80.88 -38.08
CA SER A 280 -47.77 -82.01 -37.45
C SER A 280 -47.29 -83.31 -38.08
N MET A 281 -47.04 -84.31 -37.23
CA MET A 281 -46.84 -85.70 -37.60
C MET A 281 -48.02 -86.28 -38.38
N THR A 282 -47.71 -87.09 -39.39
CA THR A 282 -48.54 -88.20 -39.85
C THR A 282 -47.72 -89.48 -39.78
N SER A 283 -48.09 -90.35 -38.85
CA SER A 283 -47.55 -91.69 -38.70
C SER A 283 -48.14 -92.63 -39.76
N THR A 284 -47.27 -93.28 -40.53
CA THR A 284 -47.49 -94.65 -40.98
C THR A 284 -46.21 -95.44 -40.76
N ASN A 285 -46.25 -96.24 -39.70
CA ASN A 285 -45.44 -97.43 -39.39
C ASN A 285 -44.26 -97.75 -40.33
N ASP A 286 -43.05 -97.41 -39.89
CA ASP A 286 -42.02 -98.42 -39.63
C ASP A 286 -41.11 -97.94 -38.49
N ALA A 287 -40.93 -98.79 -37.49
CA ALA A 287 -40.32 -98.42 -36.22
C ALA A 287 -38.79 -98.50 -36.27
N GLN A 288 -38.13 -97.35 -36.36
CA GLN A 288 -36.86 -97.07 -35.68
C GLN A 288 -36.89 -95.63 -35.17
N SER A 289 -37.00 -95.46 -33.85
CA SER A 289 -37.00 -94.16 -33.17
C SER A 289 -35.62 -93.53 -33.24
N ASN A 290 -35.49 -92.40 -33.93
CA ASN A 290 -34.29 -91.57 -33.93
C ASN A 290 -34.45 -90.47 -32.88
N ASP A 291 -34.25 -90.83 -31.62
CA ASP A 291 -34.53 -90.01 -30.43
C ASP A 291 -33.21 -89.42 -29.88
N GLY A 292 -32.47 -88.74 -30.75
CA GLY A 292 -31.14 -88.15 -30.47
C GLY A 292 -30.08 -89.15 -30.00
N LEU A 293 -28.80 -88.74 -29.98
CA LEU A 293 -27.75 -89.55 -29.35
C LEU A 293 -27.69 -89.24 -27.85
N ARG A 294 -27.74 -90.27 -27.01
CA ARG A 294 -27.78 -90.18 -25.54
C ARG A 294 -26.94 -91.27 -24.87
N ASN A 295 -26.78 -91.15 -23.56
CA ASN A 295 -26.03 -92.11 -22.76
C ASN A 295 -26.65 -93.52 -22.82
N GLY A 296 -25.84 -94.51 -23.22
CA GLY A 296 -26.26 -95.88 -23.51
C GLY A 296 -26.25 -96.23 -25.00
N ASP A 297 -26.25 -95.24 -25.89
CA ASP A 297 -26.23 -95.46 -27.34
C ASP A 297 -24.83 -95.84 -27.83
N ARG A 298 -24.80 -96.70 -28.86
CA ARG A 298 -23.57 -97.14 -29.52
C ARG A 298 -23.73 -97.14 -31.03
N GLU A 299 -23.31 -96.05 -31.66
CA GLU A 299 -23.52 -95.81 -33.10
C GLU A 299 -22.31 -95.09 -33.74
N PRO A 300 -22.07 -95.27 -35.05
CA PRO A 300 -20.98 -94.58 -35.75
C PRO A 300 -21.04 -93.05 -35.65
N LEU A 301 -22.24 -92.46 -35.67
CA LEU A 301 -22.45 -91.00 -35.58
C LEU A 301 -21.95 -90.39 -34.25
N VAL A 302 -21.77 -91.20 -33.20
CA VAL A 302 -21.17 -90.74 -31.94
C VAL A 302 -19.71 -90.34 -32.14
N ILE A 303 -18.99 -90.98 -33.07
CA ILE A 303 -17.60 -90.61 -33.40
C ILE A 303 -17.57 -89.21 -34.00
N ASP A 304 -18.43 -88.95 -34.99
CA ASP A 304 -18.52 -87.64 -35.64
C ASP A 304 -18.93 -86.55 -34.65
N LEU A 305 -19.90 -86.82 -33.79
CA LEU A 305 -20.28 -85.94 -32.69
C LEU A 305 -19.08 -85.60 -31.80
N LYS A 306 -18.29 -86.60 -31.37
CA LYS A 306 -17.10 -86.38 -30.52
C LYS A 306 -16.01 -85.57 -31.22
N ILE A 307 -15.77 -85.83 -32.51
CA ILE A 307 -14.80 -85.08 -33.32
C ILE A 307 -15.25 -83.64 -33.50
N ASN A 308 -16.51 -83.42 -33.84
CA ASN A 308 -17.08 -82.09 -34.02
C ASN A 308 -17.07 -81.30 -32.72
N LEU A 309 -17.51 -81.90 -31.61
CA LEU A 309 -17.42 -81.28 -30.28
C LEU A 309 -15.97 -80.91 -29.95
N SER A 310 -15.02 -81.83 -30.18
CA SER A 310 -13.60 -81.55 -29.92
C SER A 310 -13.06 -80.42 -30.80
N THR A 311 -13.49 -80.32 -32.06
CA THR A 311 -13.15 -79.22 -32.99
C THR A 311 -13.71 -77.88 -32.51
N LEU A 312 -14.88 -77.89 -31.87
CA LEU A 312 -15.52 -76.72 -31.26
C LEU A 312 -15.00 -76.38 -29.85
N GLY A 313 -13.93 -77.06 -29.39
CA GLY A 313 -13.32 -76.83 -28.08
C GLY A 313 -13.97 -77.62 -26.93
N PHE A 314 -14.89 -78.54 -27.23
CA PHE A 314 -15.55 -79.44 -26.28
C PHE A 314 -14.93 -80.83 -26.34
N HIS A 315 -13.75 -80.97 -25.72
CA HIS A 315 -13.00 -82.22 -25.76
C HIS A 315 -13.74 -83.35 -25.03
N VAL A 316 -13.95 -84.46 -25.73
CA VAL A 316 -14.58 -85.66 -25.16
C VAL A 316 -13.55 -86.75 -24.87
N SER A 317 -12.70 -87.05 -25.84
CA SER A 317 -11.67 -88.10 -25.74
C SER A 317 -10.69 -88.03 -26.92
N ASP A 318 -9.41 -88.34 -26.68
CA ASP A 318 -8.39 -88.42 -27.74
C ASP A 318 -8.56 -89.61 -28.69
N ASN A 319 -9.38 -90.59 -28.30
CA ASN A 319 -9.69 -91.78 -29.11
C ASN A 319 -11.21 -91.97 -29.21
N PRO A 320 -11.89 -91.19 -30.08
CA PRO A 320 -13.34 -91.23 -30.21
C PRO A 320 -13.79 -92.62 -30.69
N ASN A 321 -14.82 -93.16 -30.03
CA ASN A 321 -15.40 -94.46 -30.32
C ASN A 321 -16.94 -94.34 -30.39
N GLU A 322 -17.59 -95.39 -30.87
CA GLU A 322 -19.04 -95.42 -31.10
C GLU A 322 -19.89 -95.31 -29.82
N ASN A 323 -19.34 -95.49 -28.62
CA ASN A 323 -20.11 -95.46 -27.37
C ASN A 323 -20.28 -94.03 -26.85
N TYR A 324 -21.51 -93.58 -26.64
CA TYR A 324 -21.77 -92.24 -26.09
C TYR A 324 -21.25 -92.12 -24.65
N GLY A 325 -21.79 -92.91 -23.72
CA GLY A 325 -21.35 -92.97 -22.33
C GLY A 325 -21.46 -91.65 -21.52
N PRO A 326 -21.16 -91.70 -20.21
CA PRO A 326 -21.33 -90.53 -19.32
C PRO A 326 -20.41 -89.34 -19.64
N SER A 327 -19.25 -89.58 -20.25
CA SER A 327 -18.31 -88.51 -20.61
C SER A 327 -18.83 -87.68 -21.79
N THR A 328 -19.39 -88.30 -22.82
CA THR A 328 -20.02 -87.57 -23.93
C THR A 328 -21.28 -86.84 -23.47
N GLU A 329 -22.09 -87.47 -22.61
CA GLU A 329 -23.28 -86.82 -22.03
C GLU A 329 -22.93 -85.53 -21.29
N ARG A 330 -21.88 -85.57 -20.45
CA ARG A 330 -21.38 -84.39 -19.74
C ARG A 330 -20.95 -83.30 -20.73
N VAL A 331 -20.18 -83.65 -21.74
CA VAL A 331 -19.65 -82.66 -22.71
C VAL A 331 -20.76 -82.10 -23.61
N VAL A 332 -21.77 -82.89 -23.95
CA VAL A 332 -22.96 -82.40 -24.66
C VAL A 332 -23.77 -81.46 -23.76
N LYS A 333 -23.92 -81.74 -22.46
CA LYS A 333 -24.51 -80.79 -21.51
C LYS A 333 -23.71 -79.49 -21.44
N GLU A 334 -22.38 -79.56 -21.45
CA GLU A 334 -21.51 -78.38 -21.49
C GLU A 334 -21.69 -77.57 -22.78
N PHE A 335 -21.74 -78.22 -23.94
CA PHE A 335 -22.00 -77.58 -25.22
C PHE A 335 -23.37 -76.90 -25.24
N GLN A 336 -24.41 -77.62 -24.82
CA GLN A 336 -25.76 -77.09 -24.74
C GLN A 336 -25.84 -75.89 -23.82
N ALA A 337 -25.25 -75.97 -22.62
CA ALA A 337 -25.22 -74.86 -21.67
C ALA A 337 -24.48 -73.64 -22.22
N TYR A 338 -23.34 -73.84 -22.91
CA TYR A 338 -22.53 -72.75 -23.46
C TYR A 338 -23.26 -71.97 -24.56
N TYR A 339 -24.01 -72.65 -25.44
CA TYR A 339 -24.80 -72.03 -26.52
C TYR A 339 -26.26 -71.77 -26.15
N GLY A 340 -26.63 -71.84 -24.87
CA GLY A 340 -27.98 -71.52 -24.40
C GLY A 340 -29.09 -72.48 -24.89
N LEU A 341 -28.73 -73.71 -25.26
CA LEU A 341 -29.68 -74.78 -25.61
C LEU A 341 -30.25 -75.45 -24.35
N GLU A 342 -31.34 -76.21 -24.52
CA GLU A 342 -31.86 -77.06 -23.44
C GLU A 342 -30.81 -78.11 -23.01
N VAL A 343 -30.41 -78.07 -21.73
CA VAL A 343 -29.32 -78.89 -21.16
C VAL A 343 -29.83 -80.29 -20.78
N SER A 344 -30.13 -81.10 -21.80
CA SER A 344 -30.62 -82.47 -21.63
C SER A 344 -29.48 -83.50 -21.56
N GLY A 345 -28.32 -83.20 -22.16
CA GLY A 345 -27.27 -84.19 -22.44
C GLY A 345 -27.64 -85.18 -23.53
N VAL A 346 -28.69 -84.89 -24.30
CA VAL A 346 -29.08 -85.62 -25.51
C VAL A 346 -28.69 -84.77 -26.72
N ALA A 347 -27.86 -85.29 -27.61
CA ALA A 347 -27.55 -84.64 -28.87
C ALA A 347 -28.70 -84.87 -29.86
N GLY A 348 -29.72 -84.01 -29.79
CA GLY A 348 -30.87 -83.99 -30.69
C GLY A 348 -30.67 -83.05 -31.89
N GLU A 349 -31.73 -82.86 -32.69
CA GLU A 349 -31.72 -82.05 -33.92
C GLU A 349 -31.17 -80.63 -33.70
N LEU A 350 -31.63 -79.93 -32.66
CA LEU A 350 -31.13 -78.58 -32.33
C LEU A 350 -29.66 -78.56 -31.93
N THR A 351 -29.17 -79.61 -31.27
CA THR A 351 -27.75 -79.71 -30.89
C THR A 351 -26.87 -79.93 -32.13
N PHE A 352 -27.26 -80.83 -33.03
CA PHE A 352 -26.54 -81.04 -34.28
C PHE A 352 -26.60 -79.82 -35.21
N ALA A 353 -27.78 -79.19 -35.33
CA ALA A 353 -27.94 -77.97 -36.12
C ALA A 353 -26.99 -76.87 -35.61
N LYS A 354 -26.85 -76.70 -34.29
CA LYS A 354 -25.92 -75.72 -33.73
C LYS A 354 -24.46 -76.08 -33.96
N ILE A 355 -24.09 -77.36 -33.84
CA ILE A 355 -22.73 -77.84 -34.17
C ILE A 355 -22.40 -77.53 -35.63
N ASP A 356 -23.30 -77.84 -36.55
CA ASP A 356 -23.12 -77.60 -37.98
C ASP A 356 -23.07 -76.11 -38.32
N GLU A 357 -23.89 -75.28 -37.68
CA GLU A 357 -23.88 -73.83 -37.81
C GLU A 357 -22.49 -73.25 -37.46
N ILE A 358 -21.92 -73.63 -36.32
CA ILE A 358 -20.62 -73.10 -35.87
C ILE A 358 -19.48 -73.59 -36.77
N LEU A 359 -19.47 -74.89 -37.11
CA LEU A 359 -18.47 -75.46 -38.04
C LEU A 359 -18.57 -74.85 -39.44
N SER A 360 -19.76 -74.38 -39.85
CA SER A 360 -20.00 -73.70 -41.11
C SER A 360 -19.86 -72.17 -41.03
N SER A 361 -19.33 -71.61 -39.94
CA SER A 361 -19.09 -70.16 -39.81
C SER A 361 -18.13 -69.62 -40.88
N PRO A 362 -18.49 -68.54 -41.59
CA PRO A 362 -17.61 -67.89 -42.57
C PRO A 362 -16.34 -67.29 -41.94
N LEU A 363 -16.35 -67.06 -40.62
CA LEU A 363 -15.22 -66.51 -39.86
C LEU A 363 -14.38 -67.63 -39.24
N SER A 364 -13.82 -68.48 -40.10
CA SER A 364 -12.94 -69.58 -39.72
C SER A 364 -11.78 -69.75 -40.71
N ASN A 365 -10.71 -70.42 -40.27
CA ASN A 365 -9.49 -70.55 -41.05
C ASN A 365 -9.72 -71.16 -42.44
N GLY A 366 -9.13 -70.53 -43.47
CA GLY A 366 -9.22 -70.94 -44.87
C GLY A 366 -10.39 -70.32 -45.64
N ARG A 367 -11.21 -69.46 -45.01
CA ARG A 367 -12.35 -68.79 -45.65
C ARG A 367 -12.05 -67.33 -45.97
N ASN A 368 -12.85 -66.76 -46.87
CA ASN A 368 -12.84 -65.35 -47.21
C ASN A 368 -14.23 -64.74 -46.97
N HIS A 369 -14.30 -63.66 -46.20
CA HIS A 369 -15.54 -62.95 -45.92
C HIS A 369 -15.26 -61.47 -45.63
N THR A 370 -16.17 -60.57 -46.01
CA THR A 370 -16.05 -59.12 -45.75
C THR A 370 -15.92 -58.81 -44.26
N ASP A 371 -16.71 -59.48 -43.44
CA ASP A 371 -16.74 -59.29 -41.98
C ASP A 371 -15.43 -59.70 -41.30
N THR A 372 -14.53 -60.40 -42.01
CA THR A 372 -13.18 -60.68 -41.52
C THR A 372 -12.38 -59.38 -41.34
N ILE A 373 -12.63 -58.35 -42.16
CA ILE A 373 -11.98 -57.04 -42.01
C ILE A 373 -12.42 -56.41 -40.68
N THR A 374 -13.73 -56.32 -40.44
CA THR A 374 -14.31 -55.80 -39.20
C THR A 374 -13.84 -56.60 -37.97
N LEU A 375 -13.76 -57.93 -38.08
CA LEU A 375 -13.22 -58.77 -37.00
C LEU A 375 -11.75 -58.42 -36.69
N LYS A 376 -10.90 -58.27 -37.72
CA LYS A 376 -9.48 -57.91 -37.54
C LYS A 376 -9.30 -56.51 -36.94
N GLU A 377 -10.09 -55.55 -37.38
CA GLU A 377 -10.11 -54.19 -36.84
C GLU A 377 -10.52 -54.19 -35.37
N ASN A 378 -11.63 -54.86 -35.04
CA ASN A 378 -12.11 -54.96 -33.66
C ASN A 378 -11.13 -55.70 -32.75
N LEU A 379 -10.55 -56.82 -33.19
CA LEU A 379 -9.51 -57.51 -32.43
C LEU A 379 -8.30 -56.61 -32.18
N SER A 380 -7.88 -55.84 -33.18
CA SER A 380 -6.76 -54.91 -33.04
C SER A 380 -7.08 -53.77 -32.07
N ARG A 381 -8.30 -53.21 -32.11
CA ARG A 381 -8.79 -52.23 -31.12
C ARG A 381 -8.83 -52.79 -29.70
N LEU A 382 -9.12 -54.09 -29.56
CA LEU A 382 -9.13 -54.81 -28.29
C LEU A 382 -7.73 -55.30 -27.84
N GLY A 383 -6.65 -54.88 -28.51
CA GLY A 383 -5.28 -55.23 -28.15
C GLY A 383 -4.78 -56.58 -28.70
N PHE A 384 -5.57 -57.27 -29.54
CA PHE A 384 -5.22 -58.51 -30.23
C PHE A 384 -4.88 -58.24 -31.69
N HIS A 385 -3.84 -57.44 -31.93
CA HIS A 385 -3.45 -56.98 -33.26
C HIS A 385 -3.24 -58.13 -34.27
N VAL A 386 -3.92 -58.05 -35.41
CA VAL A 386 -3.82 -59.05 -36.49
C VAL A 386 -2.94 -58.56 -37.64
N SER A 387 -3.20 -57.36 -38.15
CA SER A 387 -2.51 -56.78 -39.32
C SER A 387 -2.85 -55.30 -39.49
N ASP A 388 -1.89 -54.48 -39.95
CA ASP A 388 -2.11 -53.05 -40.24
C ASP A 388 -2.93 -52.79 -41.51
N ASN A 389 -3.06 -53.79 -42.38
CA ASN A 389 -3.86 -53.73 -43.60
C ASN A 389 -4.83 -54.91 -43.65
N PRO A 390 -5.96 -54.84 -42.93
CA PRO A 390 -6.91 -55.93 -42.84
C PRO A 390 -7.53 -56.22 -44.21
N ASN A 391 -7.66 -57.52 -44.52
CA ASN A 391 -8.25 -58.02 -45.75
C ASN A 391 -9.32 -59.09 -45.44
N THR A 392 -10.06 -59.51 -46.46
CA THR A 392 -11.18 -60.45 -46.31
C THR A 392 -10.77 -61.89 -45.97
N ALA A 393 -9.47 -62.24 -45.96
CA ALA A 393 -9.01 -63.60 -45.74
C ALA A 393 -8.84 -63.95 -44.26
N TYR A 394 -9.49 -65.02 -43.80
CA TYR A 394 -9.32 -65.54 -42.45
C TYR A 394 -8.26 -66.65 -42.48
N GLY A 395 -7.02 -66.28 -42.15
CA GLY A 395 -5.87 -67.19 -42.17
C GLY A 395 -5.42 -67.65 -40.78
N PRO A 396 -4.35 -68.46 -40.70
CA PRO A 396 -3.82 -68.99 -39.43
C PRO A 396 -3.44 -67.90 -38.40
N SER A 397 -3.01 -66.72 -38.85
CA SER A 397 -2.71 -65.59 -37.94
C SER A 397 -3.98 -65.02 -37.31
N THR A 398 -5.08 -64.91 -38.06
CA THR A 398 -6.37 -64.46 -37.54
C THR A 398 -6.94 -65.49 -36.57
N GLU A 399 -6.88 -66.78 -36.93
CA GLU A 399 -7.28 -67.89 -36.06
C GLU A 399 -6.53 -67.86 -34.73
N ARG A 400 -5.21 -67.63 -34.75
CA ARG A 400 -4.39 -67.51 -33.55
C ARG A 400 -4.85 -66.35 -32.66
N ARG A 401 -5.08 -65.17 -33.22
CA ARG A 401 -5.56 -64.01 -32.44
C ARG A 401 -6.96 -64.20 -31.89
N VAL A 402 -7.85 -64.89 -32.61
CA VAL A 402 -9.16 -65.26 -32.08
C VAL A 402 -9.04 -66.25 -30.94
N ARG A 403 -8.15 -67.25 -31.04
CA ARG A 403 -7.87 -68.15 -29.90
C ARG A 403 -7.30 -67.41 -28.70
N GLU A 404 -6.36 -66.50 -28.89
CA GLU A 404 -5.80 -65.67 -27.81
C GLU A 404 -6.88 -64.81 -27.14
N PHE A 405 -7.76 -64.17 -27.92
CA PHE A 405 -8.91 -63.43 -27.41
C PHE A 405 -9.86 -64.34 -26.62
N GLN A 406 -10.21 -65.50 -27.19
CA GLN A 406 -11.09 -66.46 -26.54
C GLN A 406 -10.49 -66.93 -25.21
N SER A 407 -9.20 -67.27 -25.20
CA SER A 407 -8.47 -67.71 -24.01
C SER A 407 -8.44 -66.61 -22.94
N PHE A 408 -8.14 -65.36 -23.31
CA PHE A 408 -8.07 -64.22 -22.38
C PHE A 408 -9.41 -63.94 -21.68
N TYR A 409 -10.53 -64.03 -22.41
CA TYR A 409 -11.87 -63.79 -21.86
C TYR A 409 -12.58 -65.06 -21.36
N GLY A 410 -11.87 -66.20 -21.28
CA GLY A 410 -12.43 -67.46 -20.77
C GLY A 410 -13.51 -68.10 -21.66
N LEU A 411 -13.53 -67.75 -22.95
CA LEU A 411 -14.37 -68.39 -23.96
C LEU A 411 -13.77 -69.72 -24.41
N ARG A 412 -14.53 -70.51 -25.18
CA ARG A 412 -13.99 -71.73 -25.78
C ARG A 412 -13.00 -71.40 -26.90
N GLU A 413 -11.77 -71.89 -26.76
CA GLU A 413 -10.65 -71.65 -27.67
C GLU A 413 -10.73 -72.50 -28.96
N ASN A 414 -11.74 -72.24 -29.79
CA ASN A 414 -11.95 -72.96 -31.06
C ASN A 414 -11.29 -72.25 -32.26
N GLY A 415 -10.97 -70.95 -32.15
CA GLY A 415 -10.42 -70.15 -33.24
C GLY A 415 -11.45 -69.78 -34.33
N ILE A 416 -12.74 -69.88 -34.04
CA ILE A 416 -13.86 -69.54 -34.92
C ILE A 416 -14.54 -68.28 -34.39
N GLY A 417 -14.81 -67.32 -35.26
CA GLY A 417 -15.67 -66.15 -34.94
C GLY A 417 -17.14 -66.56 -34.91
N ASP A 418 -17.55 -67.29 -33.88
CA ASP A 418 -18.94 -67.69 -33.62
C ASP A 418 -19.75 -66.58 -32.92
N GLU A 419 -21.05 -66.82 -32.72
CA GLU A 419 -21.96 -65.82 -32.12
C GLU A 419 -21.50 -65.37 -30.72
N VAL A 420 -20.92 -66.28 -29.92
CA VAL A 420 -20.50 -65.99 -28.54
C VAL A 420 -19.23 -65.14 -28.58
N THR A 421 -18.28 -65.49 -29.45
CA THR A 421 -17.05 -64.73 -29.66
C THR A 421 -17.33 -63.32 -30.19
N LEU A 422 -18.18 -63.21 -31.22
CA LEU A 422 -18.55 -61.93 -31.81
C LEU A 422 -19.35 -61.05 -30.84
N ALA A 423 -20.30 -61.63 -30.08
CA ALA A 423 -21.05 -60.91 -29.07
C ALA A 423 -20.12 -60.34 -27.98
N LYS A 424 -19.11 -61.11 -27.53
CA LYS A 424 -18.14 -60.62 -26.55
C LYS A 424 -17.26 -59.50 -27.11
N ILE A 425 -16.84 -59.59 -28.37
CA ILE A 425 -16.11 -58.51 -29.05
C ILE A 425 -16.98 -57.24 -29.13
N GLU A 426 -18.23 -57.37 -29.55
CA GLU A 426 -19.17 -56.26 -29.69
C GLU A 426 -19.48 -55.59 -28.33
N GLU A 427 -19.62 -56.39 -27.26
CA GLU A 427 -19.77 -55.91 -25.88
C GLU A 427 -18.58 -55.04 -25.45
N LEU A 428 -17.35 -55.49 -25.70
CA LEU A 428 -16.13 -54.79 -25.29
C LEU A 428 -15.86 -53.54 -26.12
N ILE A 429 -16.22 -53.54 -27.41
CA ILE A 429 -16.09 -52.36 -28.29
C ILE A 429 -17.08 -51.27 -27.88
N ARG A 430 -18.29 -51.63 -27.43
CA ARG A 430 -19.32 -50.66 -27.02
C ARG A 430 -19.16 -50.18 -25.58
N THR A 431 -18.57 -50.99 -24.71
CA THR A 431 -18.41 -50.65 -23.29
C THR A 431 -17.14 -49.80 -23.10
N PRO A 432 -17.25 -48.54 -22.63
CA PRO A 432 -16.09 -47.74 -22.28
C PRO A 432 -15.22 -48.45 -21.24
N MET A 433 -13.91 -48.33 -21.38
CA MET A 433 -12.97 -48.91 -20.42
C MET A 433 -12.85 -48.02 -19.18
N GLY A 434 -12.89 -48.60 -17.99
CA GLY A 434 -12.81 -47.85 -16.74
C GLY A 434 -12.17 -48.62 -15.59
N ASN A 435 -12.15 -48.00 -14.42
CA ASN A 435 -11.54 -48.57 -13.22
C ASN A 435 -12.25 -49.87 -12.78
N GLY A 436 -11.46 -50.91 -12.52
CA GLY A 436 -11.93 -52.28 -12.27
C GLY A 436 -11.90 -53.19 -13.50
N ASP A 437 -11.71 -52.65 -14.71
CA ASP A 437 -11.62 -53.47 -15.92
C ASP A 437 -10.24 -54.14 -16.07
N TYR A 438 -10.26 -55.40 -16.48
CA TYR A 438 -9.11 -56.17 -16.93
C TYR A 438 -9.24 -56.46 -18.43
N ARG A 439 -8.57 -55.68 -19.28
CA ARG A 439 -8.72 -55.72 -20.74
C ARG A 439 -7.39 -55.52 -21.45
N GLN A 440 -7.16 -56.27 -22.52
CA GLN A 440 -5.89 -56.22 -23.26
C GLN A 440 -5.66 -54.87 -23.96
N ASP A 441 -6.72 -54.16 -24.35
CA ASP A 441 -6.65 -52.80 -24.91
C ASP A 441 -6.24 -51.73 -23.89
N ALA A 442 -6.23 -52.02 -22.59
CA ALA A 442 -5.66 -51.12 -21.58
C ALA A 442 -4.14 -50.96 -21.75
N VAL A 443 -3.44 -52.00 -22.24
CA VAL A 443 -2.00 -51.95 -22.56
C VAL A 443 -1.76 -50.95 -23.69
N LEU A 444 -2.51 -51.10 -24.79
CA LEU A 444 -2.41 -50.22 -25.97
C LEU A 444 -2.76 -48.76 -25.62
N LEU A 445 -3.77 -48.56 -24.78
CA LEU A 445 -4.13 -47.24 -24.26
C LEU A 445 -2.94 -46.57 -23.57
N LYS A 446 -2.31 -47.27 -22.61
CA LYS A 446 -1.16 -46.77 -21.85
C LYS A 446 0.02 -46.45 -22.78
N GLU A 447 0.37 -47.35 -23.70
CA GLU A 447 1.43 -47.09 -24.69
C GLU A 447 1.16 -45.85 -25.54
N ASN A 448 -0.09 -45.64 -25.95
CA ASN A 448 -0.48 -44.47 -26.74
C ASN A 448 -0.46 -43.18 -25.90
N MET A 449 -0.93 -43.23 -24.65
CA MET A 449 -0.81 -42.11 -23.72
C MET A 449 0.66 -41.73 -23.46
N ALA A 450 1.54 -42.72 -23.33
CA ALA A 450 2.99 -42.49 -23.19
C ALA A 450 3.56 -41.72 -24.38
N LYS A 451 3.22 -42.10 -25.61
CA LYS A 451 3.64 -41.38 -26.84
C LYS A 451 3.12 -39.94 -26.88
N LEU A 452 1.96 -39.69 -26.28
CA LEU A 452 1.36 -38.35 -26.17
C LEU A 452 1.94 -37.53 -25.00
N GLY A 453 2.93 -38.07 -24.27
CA GLY A 453 3.61 -37.38 -23.17
C GLY A 453 2.89 -37.48 -21.82
N PHE A 454 1.94 -38.41 -21.67
CA PHE A 454 1.31 -38.70 -20.37
C PHE A 454 2.10 -39.78 -19.64
N VAL A 455 2.28 -39.57 -18.34
CA VAL A 455 3.02 -40.50 -17.49
C VAL A 455 2.18 -41.75 -17.26
N VAL A 456 2.73 -42.91 -17.60
CA VAL A 456 2.14 -44.22 -17.37
C VAL A 456 3.27 -45.20 -17.03
N SER A 457 2.91 -46.35 -16.44
CA SER A 457 3.85 -47.45 -16.20
C SER A 457 4.65 -47.85 -17.44
N ALA A 458 5.97 -47.98 -17.27
CA ALA A 458 6.90 -48.45 -18.30
C ALA A 458 6.68 -49.92 -18.72
N THR A 459 5.94 -50.68 -17.92
CA THR A 459 5.54 -52.07 -18.23
C THR A 459 4.01 -52.18 -18.17
N PRO A 460 3.28 -51.74 -19.22
CA PRO A 460 1.84 -51.63 -19.16
C PRO A 460 1.16 -53.00 -19.02
N THR A 461 0.26 -53.13 -18.05
CA THR A 461 -0.54 -54.34 -17.80
C THR A 461 -1.97 -54.18 -18.33
N PRO A 462 -2.72 -55.29 -18.55
CA PRO A 462 -4.14 -55.25 -18.93
C PRO A 462 -5.09 -54.69 -17.85
N GLN A 463 -4.62 -54.47 -16.63
CA GLN A 463 -5.41 -53.89 -15.55
C GLN A 463 -5.53 -52.38 -15.76
N TYR A 464 -6.75 -51.83 -15.83
CA TYR A 464 -6.93 -50.37 -15.92
C TYR A 464 -6.51 -49.69 -14.61
N GLY A 465 -7.19 -49.97 -13.50
CA GLY A 465 -6.83 -49.47 -12.17
C GLY A 465 -6.92 -47.93 -11.97
N PRO A 466 -6.72 -47.45 -10.73
CA PRO A 466 -6.90 -46.03 -10.39
C PRO A 466 -5.86 -45.08 -11.02
N SER A 467 -4.61 -45.51 -11.24
CA SER A 467 -3.57 -44.65 -11.83
C SER A 467 -3.85 -44.34 -13.30
N THR A 468 -4.29 -45.34 -14.07
CA THR A 468 -4.75 -45.14 -15.45
C THR A 468 -5.98 -44.26 -15.49
N GLU A 469 -6.93 -44.43 -14.55
CA GLU A 469 -8.10 -43.56 -14.44
C GLU A 469 -7.68 -42.09 -14.28
N ARG A 470 -6.73 -41.81 -13.38
CA ARG A 470 -6.20 -40.46 -13.14
C ARG A 470 -5.52 -39.90 -14.39
N THR A 471 -4.67 -40.68 -15.05
CA THR A 471 -3.97 -40.26 -16.27
C THR A 471 -4.94 -40.01 -17.43
N VAL A 472 -5.99 -40.82 -17.56
CA VAL A 472 -7.06 -40.58 -18.54
C VAL A 472 -7.83 -39.31 -18.21
N ARG A 473 -8.11 -39.00 -16.95
CA ARG A 473 -8.70 -37.71 -16.55
C ARG A 473 -7.79 -36.54 -16.93
N GLU A 474 -6.48 -36.66 -16.74
CA GLU A 474 -5.52 -35.65 -17.18
C GLU A 474 -5.53 -35.45 -18.70
N LEU A 475 -5.54 -36.53 -19.48
CA LEU A 475 -5.64 -36.47 -20.94
C LEU A 475 -6.93 -35.81 -21.40
N GLN A 476 -8.05 -36.24 -20.83
CA GLN A 476 -9.37 -35.67 -21.11
C GLN A 476 -9.37 -34.17 -20.80
N SER A 477 -8.84 -33.76 -19.65
CA SER A 477 -8.74 -32.36 -19.27
C SER A 477 -7.84 -31.56 -20.21
N TYR A 478 -6.67 -32.09 -20.59
CA TYR A 478 -5.70 -31.42 -21.45
C TYR A 478 -6.27 -31.15 -22.86
N TYR A 479 -7.03 -32.09 -23.41
CA TYR A 479 -7.65 -31.96 -24.74
C TYR A 479 -9.09 -31.41 -24.70
N GLY A 480 -9.59 -30.95 -23.55
CA GLY A 480 -10.91 -30.35 -23.42
C GLY A 480 -12.08 -31.32 -23.61
N LEU A 481 -11.89 -32.61 -23.34
CA LEU A 481 -12.92 -33.64 -23.37
C LEU A 481 -13.70 -33.72 -22.05
N SER A 482 -14.78 -34.50 -22.04
CA SER A 482 -15.50 -34.83 -20.79
C SER A 482 -14.59 -35.65 -19.86
N VAL A 483 -14.29 -35.12 -18.66
CA VAL A 483 -13.38 -35.73 -17.68
C VAL A 483 -14.08 -36.85 -16.89
N THR A 484 -14.31 -37.99 -17.54
CA THR A 484 -15.00 -39.15 -16.95
C THR A 484 -14.05 -40.09 -16.23
N GLY A 485 -12.77 -40.10 -16.62
CA GLY A 485 -11.81 -41.13 -16.20
C GLY A 485 -12.03 -42.49 -16.85
N SER A 486 -12.97 -42.59 -17.80
CA SER A 486 -13.23 -43.78 -18.61
C SER A 486 -12.95 -43.50 -20.08
N VAL A 487 -12.47 -44.50 -20.81
CA VAL A 487 -12.10 -44.38 -22.22
C VAL A 487 -13.23 -44.90 -23.10
N GLY A 488 -14.03 -43.97 -23.61
CA GLY A 488 -15.03 -44.23 -24.65
C GLY A 488 -14.54 -43.85 -26.05
N GLU A 489 -15.47 -43.83 -27.00
CA GLU A 489 -15.19 -43.52 -28.42
C GLU A 489 -14.56 -42.13 -28.62
N GLU A 490 -15.03 -41.11 -27.91
CA GLU A 490 -14.49 -39.74 -28.01
C GLU A 490 -13.02 -39.67 -27.56
N THR A 491 -12.67 -40.31 -26.45
CA THR A 491 -11.30 -40.34 -25.93
C THR A 491 -10.37 -41.11 -26.87
N TRP A 492 -10.81 -42.27 -27.37
CA TRP A 492 -10.03 -43.03 -28.36
C TRP A 492 -9.81 -42.25 -29.65
N SER A 493 -10.87 -41.63 -30.19
CA SER A 493 -10.80 -40.84 -31.42
C SER A 493 -9.81 -39.68 -31.27
N LYS A 494 -9.78 -39.01 -30.11
CA LYS A 494 -8.82 -37.93 -29.84
C LYS A 494 -7.38 -38.45 -29.76
N ILE A 495 -7.14 -39.57 -29.09
CA ILE A 495 -5.80 -40.20 -29.02
C ILE A 495 -5.31 -40.53 -30.45
N GLU A 496 -6.16 -41.16 -31.26
CA GLU A 496 -5.84 -41.52 -32.64
C GLU A 496 -5.63 -40.28 -33.54
N GLU A 497 -6.45 -39.24 -33.40
CA GLU A 497 -6.30 -37.97 -34.11
C GLU A 497 -4.91 -37.36 -33.89
N VAL A 498 -4.47 -37.28 -32.63
CA VAL A 498 -3.17 -36.68 -32.29
C VAL A 498 -2.02 -37.54 -32.76
N LEU A 499 -2.08 -38.87 -32.55
CA LEU A 499 -1.05 -39.80 -33.00
C LEU A 499 -0.93 -39.88 -34.52
N ASN A 500 -2.00 -39.60 -35.27
CA ASN A 500 -1.99 -39.56 -36.72
C ASN A 500 -1.80 -38.15 -37.30
N SER A 501 -1.45 -37.16 -36.48
CA SER A 501 -1.23 -35.79 -36.93
C SER A 501 -0.19 -35.73 -38.06
N PRO A 502 -0.41 -34.96 -39.13
CA PRO A 502 0.59 -34.77 -40.18
C PRO A 502 1.77 -33.89 -39.74
N LEU A 503 1.67 -33.22 -38.58
CA LEU A 503 2.70 -32.34 -38.02
C LEU A 503 3.49 -33.01 -36.90
N GLN A 504 4.14 -34.12 -37.25
CA GLN A 504 5.02 -34.89 -36.37
C GLN A 504 6.22 -35.45 -37.16
N ASN A 505 7.23 -35.93 -36.45
CA ASN A 505 8.43 -36.47 -37.06
C ASN A 505 8.12 -37.68 -37.98
N GLY A 506 8.85 -37.78 -39.10
CA GLY A 506 8.61 -38.78 -40.15
C GLY A 506 7.56 -38.38 -41.20
N GLN A 507 6.75 -37.35 -40.97
CA GLN A 507 5.74 -36.87 -41.91
C GLN A 507 6.22 -35.70 -42.78
N ASN A 508 5.58 -35.55 -43.96
CA ASN A 508 5.73 -34.40 -44.85
C ASN A 508 4.37 -33.74 -45.05
N HIS A 509 4.26 -32.45 -44.73
CA HIS A 509 3.02 -31.69 -44.86
C HIS A 509 3.27 -30.23 -45.21
N ALA A 510 2.36 -29.61 -45.99
CA ALA A 510 2.48 -28.21 -46.39
C ALA A 510 2.52 -27.25 -45.18
N ASP A 511 1.72 -27.54 -44.15
CA ASP A 511 1.61 -26.72 -42.93
C ASP A 511 2.86 -26.77 -42.04
N THR A 512 3.84 -27.63 -42.35
CA THR A 512 5.12 -27.65 -41.65
C THR A 512 5.91 -26.35 -41.88
N ILE A 513 5.80 -25.75 -43.06
CA ILE A 513 6.48 -24.48 -43.37
C ILE A 513 5.97 -23.34 -42.47
N PRO A 514 4.66 -23.03 -42.41
CA PRO A 514 4.17 -21.97 -41.53
C PRO A 514 4.42 -22.29 -40.06
N LEU A 515 4.39 -23.56 -39.63
CA LEU A 515 4.79 -23.92 -38.26
C LEU A 515 6.23 -23.50 -37.94
N LYS A 516 7.20 -23.81 -38.83
CA LYS A 516 8.62 -23.43 -38.65
C LYS A 516 8.82 -21.91 -38.60
N GLU A 517 8.10 -21.17 -39.43
CA GLU A 517 8.13 -19.71 -39.46
C GLU A 517 7.60 -19.13 -38.14
N LYS A 518 6.42 -19.59 -37.70
CA LYS A 518 5.79 -19.20 -36.44
C LYS A 518 6.69 -19.51 -35.24
N LEU A 519 7.26 -20.71 -35.16
CA LEU A 519 8.23 -21.08 -34.12
C LEU A 519 9.45 -20.14 -34.12
N SER A 520 9.96 -19.80 -35.29
CA SER A 520 11.10 -18.88 -35.42
C SER A 520 10.77 -17.47 -34.92
N MET A 521 9.56 -16.96 -35.17
CA MET A 521 9.07 -15.69 -34.61
C MET A 521 9.00 -15.70 -33.08
N LEU A 522 8.72 -16.87 -32.49
CA LEU A 522 8.65 -17.09 -31.05
C LEU A 522 10.01 -17.39 -30.41
N GLY A 523 11.10 -17.36 -31.18
CA GLY A 523 12.46 -17.65 -30.69
C GLY A 523 12.86 -19.13 -30.72
N PHE A 524 12.04 -20.00 -31.31
CA PHE A 524 12.30 -21.44 -31.51
C PHE A 524 12.72 -21.71 -32.96
N HIS A 525 13.86 -21.14 -33.35
CA HIS A 525 14.35 -21.23 -34.73
C HIS A 525 14.61 -22.68 -35.16
N VAL A 526 14.04 -23.06 -36.31
CA VAL A 526 14.23 -24.39 -36.91
C VAL A 526 15.23 -24.35 -38.05
N SER A 527 15.03 -23.44 -39.01
CA SER A 527 15.83 -23.32 -40.23
C SER A 527 15.51 -22.02 -40.97
N ASP A 528 16.51 -21.43 -41.65
CA ASP A 528 16.31 -20.23 -42.49
C ASP A 528 15.61 -20.52 -43.82
N ASN A 529 15.53 -21.79 -44.23
CA ASN A 529 14.87 -22.21 -45.46
C ASN A 529 13.90 -23.37 -45.15
N PRO A 530 12.69 -23.06 -44.63
CA PRO A 530 11.73 -24.07 -44.22
C PRO A 530 11.23 -24.90 -45.41
N ASN A 531 11.01 -26.19 -45.16
CA ASN A 531 10.47 -27.14 -46.11
C ASN A 531 9.31 -27.93 -45.48
N THR A 532 8.62 -28.74 -46.28
CA THR A 532 7.44 -29.51 -45.85
C THR A 532 7.76 -30.71 -44.96
N ALA A 533 9.03 -31.09 -44.79
CA ALA A 533 9.43 -32.20 -43.94
C ALA A 533 9.49 -31.77 -42.48
N TYR A 534 8.78 -32.46 -41.58
CA TYR A 534 8.83 -32.13 -40.16
C TYR A 534 10.22 -32.42 -39.58
N GLY A 535 10.62 -33.70 -39.57
CA GLY A 535 11.97 -34.13 -39.20
C GLY A 535 12.41 -33.85 -37.74
N PRO A 536 13.57 -34.38 -37.31
CA PRO A 536 14.00 -34.30 -35.91
C PRO A 536 14.30 -32.88 -35.41
N SER A 537 14.67 -31.95 -36.30
CA SER A 537 14.96 -30.57 -35.88
C SER A 537 13.69 -29.80 -35.50
N THR A 538 12.61 -29.98 -36.26
CA THR A 538 11.31 -29.36 -35.93
C THR A 538 10.75 -29.98 -34.67
N GLU A 539 10.85 -31.31 -34.52
CA GLU A 539 10.42 -32.00 -33.29
C GLU A 539 11.12 -31.44 -32.05
N ARG A 540 12.45 -31.26 -32.09
CA ARG A 540 13.19 -30.66 -30.98
C ARG A 540 12.71 -29.24 -30.65
N GLN A 541 12.43 -28.42 -31.65
CA GLN A 541 11.95 -27.05 -31.41
C GLN A 541 10.50 -27.03 -30.91
N VAL A 542 9.65 -27.95 -31.36
CA VAL A 542 8.29 -28.11 -30.82
C VAL A 542 8.33 -28.60 -29.38
N ARG A 543 9.18 -29.59 -29.04
CA ARG A 543 9.40 -29.99 -27.63
C ARG A 543 9.93 -28.83 -26.79
N ALA A 544 10.89 -28.06 -27.30
CA ALA A 544 11.41 -26.89 -26.59
C ALA A 544 10.35 -25.81 -26.37
N PHE A 545 9.47 -25.58 -27.35
CA PHE A 545 8.31 -24.69 -27.23
C PHE A 545 7.33 -25.21 -26.19
N GLN A 546 6.96 -26.49 -26.29
CA GLN A 546 6.05 -27.16 -25.36
C GLN A 546 6.57 -27.05 -23.92
N HIS A 547 7.82 -27.41 -23.69
CA HIS A 547 8.49 -27.29 -22.39
C HIS A 547 8.43 -25.86 -21.84
N TYR A 548 8.79 -24.86 -22.66
CA TYR A 548 8.87 -23.47 -22.22
C TYR A 548 7.52 -22.87 -21.82
N TYR A 549 6.43 -23.30 -22.45
CA TYR A 549 5.07 -22.86 -22.14
C TYR A 549 4.26 -23.87 -21.30
N GLY A 550 4.91 -24.88 -20.72
CA GLY A 550 4.26 -25.85 -19.84
C GLY A 550 3.22 -26.75 -20.52
N LEU A 551 3.35 -26.99 -21.83
CA LEU A 551 2.55 -27.96 -22.58
C LEU A 551 3.14 -29.36 -22.47
N ARG A 552 2.39 -30.39 -22.87
CA ARG A 552 2.91 -31.77 -22.91
C ARG A 552 4.01 -31.88 -23.98
N GLU A 553 5.20 -32.29 -23.56
CA GLU A 553 6.38 -32.45 -24.42
C GLU A 553 6.31 -33.74 -25.24
N ASN A 554 5.43 -33.79 -26.23
CA ASN A 554 5.29 -34.95 -27.12
C ASN A 554 5.95 -34.75 -28.49
N GLY A 555 6.38 -33.52 -28.83
CA GLY A 555 7.01 -33.19 -30.11
C GLY A 555 6.06 -33.25 -31.30
N ILE A 556 4.75 -33.34 -31.06
CA ILE A 556 3.70 -33.27 -32.07
C ILE A 556 3.11 -31.86 -32.01
N ALA A 557 2.99 -31.16 -33.14
CA ALA A 557 2.28 -29.88 -33.17
C ALA A 557 0.76 -30.14 -33.25
N ASP A 558 0.20 -30.59 -32.14
CA ASP A 558 -1.23 -30.83 -31.94
C ASP A 558 -2.02 -29.53 -31.69
N HIS A 559 -3.34 -29.63 -31.56
CA HIS A 559 -4.22 -28.46 -31.37
C HIS A 559 -3.78 -27.57 -30.19
N PRO A 560 -3.54 -28.07 -28.96
CA PRO A 560 -3.02 -27.25 -27.87
C PRO A 560 -1.72 -26.52 -28.21
N THR A 561 -0.80 -27.18 -28.90
CA THR A 561 0.47 -26.58 -29.32
C THR A 561 0.27 -25.47 -30.35
N LEU A 562 -0.55 -25.71 -31.38
CA LEU A 562 -0.84 -24.75 -32.44
C LEU A 562 -1.65 -23.55 -31.94
N ASP A 563 -2.68 -23.80 -31.12
CA ASP A 563 -3.51 -22.78 -30.50
C ASP A 563 -2.65 -21.87 -29.62
N ARG A 564 -1.71 -22.45 -28.85
CA ARG A 564 -0.79 -21.68 -28.02
C ARG A 564 0.16 -20.81 -28.85
N ILE A 565 0.71 -21.35 -29.93
CA ILE A 565 1.53 -20.59 -30.89
C ILE A 565 0.76 -19.39 -31.42
N ASP A 566 -0.49 -19.62 -31.86
CA ASP A 566 -1.32 -18.58 -32.45
C ASP A 566 -1.78 -17.55 -31.42
N GLU A 567 -2.07 -17.97 -30.18
CA GLU A 567 -2.39 -17.08 -29.07
C GLU A 567 -1.24 -16.11 -28.79
N ILE A 568 0.00 -16.59 -28.64
CA ILE A 568 1.16 -15.74 -28.36
C ILE A 568 1.42 -14.77 -29.54
N LEU A 569 1.35 -15.27 -30.77
CA LEU A 569 1.48 -14.44 -31.98
C LEU A 569 0.30 -13.49 -32.18
N SER A 570 -0.83 -13.71 -31.52
CA SER A 570 -1.97 -12.80 -31.47
C SER A 570 -1.86 -11.72 -30.39
N SER A 571 -0.86 -11.78 -29.50
CA SER A 571 -0.70 -10.86 -28.37
C SER A 571 -0.74 -9.38 -28.82
N PRO A 572 -1.47 -8.50 -28.11
CA PRO A 572 -1.46 -7.07 -28.40
C PRO A 572 -0.11 -6.40 -28.07
N LEU A 573 0.75 -7.06 -27.28
CA LEU A 573 2.02 -6.53 -26.79
C LEU A 573 3.19 -6.97 -27.66
N GLN A 574 3.14 -6.63 -28.94
CA GLN A 574 4.21 -6.89 -29.91
C GLN A 574 4.31 -5.77 -30.94
N ASN A 575 5.42 -5.76 -31.68
CA ASN A 575 5.68 -4.73 -32.69
C ASN A 575 4.58 -4.70 -33.78
N GLY A 576 4.27 -3.49 -34.27
CA GLY A 576 3.18 -3.24 -35.21
C GLY A 576 1.79 -3.10 -34.60
N ARG A 577 1.60 -3.33 -33.29
CA ARG A 577 0.31 -3.19 -32.59
C ARG A 577 0.23 -1.97 -31.69
N ASN A 578 -1.00 -1.54 -31.41
CA ASN A 578 -1.33 -0.48 -30.46
C ASN A 578 -2.31 -1.01 -29.40
N HIS A 579 -2.01 -0.82 -28.11
CA HIS A 579 -2.86 -1.25 -27.00
C HIS A 579 -2.63 -0.37 -25.77
N SER A 580 -3.62 -0.24 -24.88
CA SER A 580 -3.48 0.52 -23.62
C SER A 580 -2.36 -0.04 -22.75
N ASP A 581 -2.27 -1.36 -22.68
CA ASP A 581 -1.37 -2.08 -21.78
C ASP A 581 0.11 -1.93 -22.19
N VAL A 582 0.38 -1.41 -23.39
CA VAL A 582 1.74 -1.02 -23.80
C VAL A 582 2.29 0.09 -22.91
N ILE A 583 1.43 0.98 -22.40
CA ILE A 583 1.84 2.03 -21.45
C ILE A 583 2.35 1.37 -20.16
N THR A 584 1.55 0.48 -19.58
CA THR A 584 1.93 -0.28 -18.38
C THR A 584 3.21 -1.11 -18.60
N LEU A 585 3.34 -1.75 -19.76
CA LEU A 585 4.56 -2.48 -20.11
C LEU A 585 5.80 -1.57 -20.14
N LYS A 586 5.70 -0.38 -20.75
CA LYS A 586 6.81 0.60 -20.82
C LYS A 586 7.16 1.16 -19.44
N GLU A 587 6.16 1.40 -18.61
CA GLU A 587 6.35 1.84 -17.22
C GLU A 587 7.05 0.76 -16.40
N ASN A 588 6.59 -0.49 -16.50
CA ASN A 588 7.20 -1.64 -15.83
C ASN A 588 8.64 -1.89 -16.31
N LEU A 589 8.89 -1.87 -17.61
CA LEU A 589 10.23 -1.96 -18.17
C LEU A 589 11.13 -0.85 -17.62
N SER A 590 10.63 0.39 -17.58
CA SER A 590 11.40 1.53 -17.06
C SER A 590 11.71 1.39 -15.57
N ARG A 591 10.75 0.94 -14.76
CA ARG A 591 10.93 0.61 -13.35
C ARG A 591 11.95 -0.51 -13.15
N LEU A 592 11.96 -1.49 -14.04
CA LEU A 592 12.89 -2.63 -14.04
C LEU A 592 14.27 -2.30 -14.65
N GLY A 593 14.53 -1.03 -15.00
CA GLY A 593 15.81 -0.57 -15.52
C GLY A 593 16.02 -0.72 -17.04
N PHE A 594 14.96 -1.06 -17.78
CA PHE A 594 14.90 -1.20 -19.25
C PHE A 594 14.14 -0.03 -19.89
N HIS A 595 14.56 1.20 -19.61
CA HIS A 595 13.85 2.41 -20.03
C HIS A 595 13.57 2.46 -21.54
N VAL A 596 12.32 2.77 -21.88
CA VAL A 596 11.84 2.90 -23.27
C VAL A 596 11.68 4.37 -23.67
N SER A 597 10.91 5.15 -22.89
CA SER A 597 10.60 6.55 -23.18
C SER A 597 10.03 7.28 -21.95
N ASP A 598 10.31 8.58 -21.82
CA ASP A 598 9.75 9.44 -20.77
C ASP A 598 8.25 9.77 -20.95
N ASN A 599 7.70 9.54 -22.15
CA ASN A 599 6.29 9.76 -22.46
C ASN A 599 5.67 8.50 -23.08
N PRO A 600 5.35 7.49 -22.26
CA PRO A 600 4.81 6.23 -22.75
C PRO A 600 3.49 6.46 -23.50
N ASN A 601 3.28 5.69 -24.55
CA ASN A 601 2.10 5.75 -25.40
C ASN A 601 1.67 4.33 -25.77
N THR A 602 0.49 4.20 -26.38
CA THR A 602 -0.13 2.92 -26.71
C THR A 602 0.55 2.14 -27.84
N ALA A 603 1.51 2.74 -28.56
CA ALA A 603 2.19 2.10 -29.68
C ALA A 603 3.37 1.26 -29.21
N TYR A 604 3.44 -0.03 -29.57
CA TYR A 604 4.55 -0.88 -29.17
C TYR A 604 5.85 -0.46 -29.88
N GLY A 605 5.92 -0.63 -31.20
CA GLY A 605 7.03 -0.16 -32.03
C GLY A 605 8.39 -0.84 -31.76
N PRO A 606 9.40 -0.58 -32.63
CA PRO A 606 10.70 -1.27 -32.55
C PRO A 606 11.50 -0.99 -31.28
N SER A 607 11.37 0.20 -30.69
CA SER A 607 12.09 0.55 -29.46
C SER A 607 11.60 -0.25 -28.25
N THR A 608 10.28 -0.48 -28.13
CA THR A 608 9.73 -1.32 -27.06
C THR A 608 10.12 -2.78 -27.26
N GLU A 609 10.05 -3.27 -28.51
CA GLU A 609 10.50 -4.63 -28.86
C GLU A 609 11.95 -4.87 -28.44
N SER A 610 12.85 -3.94 -28.78
CA SER A 610 14.25 -4.02 -28.38
C SER A 610 14.42 -4.10 -26.86
N ARG A 611 13.64 -3.32 -26.10
CA ARG A 611 13.73 -3.33 -24.63
C ARG A 611 13.12 -4.56 -23.98
N VAL A 612 12.08 -5.13 -24.59
CA VAL A 612 11.56 -6.44 -24.17
C VAL A 612 12.58 -7.54 -24.45
N ARG A 613 13.26 -7.52 -25.60
CA ARG A 613 14.36 -8.45 -25.88
C ARG A 613 15.51 -8.30 -24.87
N ASP A 614 15.92 -7.06 -24.56
CA ASP A 614 16.95 -6.80 -23.53
C ASP A 614 16.53 -7.37 -22.16
N PHE A 615 15.28 -7.17 -21.76
CA PHE A 615 14.72 -7.74 -20.53
C PHE A 615 14.73 -9.27 -20.56
N GLN A 616 14.23 -9.87 -21.64
CA GLN A 616 14.18 -11.32 -21.82
C GLN A 616 15.58 -11.92 -21.74
N ALA A 617 16.55 -11.36 -22.47
CA ALA A 617 17.94 -11.78 -22.46
C ALA A 617 18.56 -11.73 -21.06
N PHE A 618 18.33 -10.64 -20.32
CA PHE A 618 18.90 -10.44 -18.98
C PHE A 618 18.41 -11.48 -17.97
N TYR A 619 17.13 -11.87 -18.06
CA TYR A 619 16.51 -12.85 -17.14
C TYR A 619 16.49 -14.27 -17.70
N GLY A 620 17.17 -14.54 -18.82
CA GLY A 620 17.25 -15.88 -19.41
C GLY A 620 15.93 -16.40 -20.00
N LEU A 621 15.03 -15.49 -20.37
CA LEU A 621 13.79 -15.81 -21.08
C LEU A 621 14.05 -15.93 -22.58
N ARG A 622 13.07 -16.44 -23.34
CA ARG A 622 13.16 -16.47 -24.81
C ARG A 622 13.06 -15.06 -25.38
N GLU A 623 14.09 -14.66 -26.12
CA GLU A 623 14.21 -13.36 -26.78
C GLU A 623 13.32 -13.31 -28.03
N ASN A 624 12.00 -13.21 -27.83
CA ASN A 624 11.01 -13.09 -28.91
C ASN A 624 10.50 -11.65 -29.09
N GLY A 625 10.79 -10.74 -28.15
CA GLY A 625 10.37 -9.34 -28.21
C GLY A 625 8.86 -9.14 -28.09
N ILE A 626 8.14 -10.13 -27.58
CA ILE A 626 6.69 -10.10 -27.32
C ILE A 626 6.49 -10.03 -25.80
N GLY A 627 5.59 -9.16 -25.34
CA GLY A 627 5.11 -9.16 -23.96
C GLY A 627 4.12 -10.31 -23.73
N ASP A 628 4.60 -11.54 -23.80
CA ASP A 628 3.82 -12.76 -23.53
C ASP A 628 3.64 -13.01 -22.03
N GLU A 629 2.87 -14.04 -21.67
CA GLU A 629 2.56 -14.32 -20.26
C GLU A 629 3.81 -14.58 -19.41
N VAL A 630 4.83 -15.25 -19.97
CA VAL A 630 6.05 -15.62 -19.24
C VAL A 630 6.87 -14.35 -18.96
N THR A 631 6.98 -13.49 -19.97
CA THR A 631 7.63 -12.19 -19.87
C THR A 631 6.94 -11.30 -18.84
N LEU A 632 5.61 -11.18 -18.91
CA LEU A 632 4.81 -10.36 -17.99
C LEU A 632 4.81 -10.93 -16.57
N ALA A 633 4.71 -12.25 -16.40
CA ALA A 633 4.79 -12.91 -15.11
C ALA A 633 6.14 -12.62 -14.44
N LYS A 634 7.25 -12.72 -15.20
CA LYS A 634 8.57 -12.40 -14.66
C LYS A 634 8.70 -10.93 -14.28
N MET A 635 8.15 -10.01 -15.08
CA MET A 635 8.12 -8.57 -14.71
C MET A 635 7.33 -8.34 -13.42
N ASN A 636 6.15 -8.96 -13.29
CA ASN A 636 5.30 -8.81 -12.12
C ASN A 636 5.96 -9.39 -10.85
N ASP A 637 6.59 -10.56 -10.95
CA ASP A 637 7.39 -11.17 -9.88
C ASP A 637 8.48 -10.22 -9.37
N LEU A 638 9.26 -9.63 -10.29
CA LEU A 638 10.33 -8.70 -9.94
C LEU A 638 9.80 -7.40 -9.32
N ILE A 639 8.67 -6.89 -9.82
CA ILE A 639 8.02 -5.67 -9.32
C ILE A 639 7.51 -5.87 -7.89
N GLN A 640 6.94 -7.04 -7.60
CA GLN A 640 6.36 -7.36 -6.29
C GLN A 640 7.43 -7.79 -5.28
N THR A 641 8.50 -8.42 -5.73
CA THR A 641 9.57 -8.91 -4.86
C THR A 641 10.50 -7.78 -4.44
N PRO A 642 10.61 -7.46 -3.13
CA PRO A 642 11.54 -6.44 -2.64
C PRO A 642 12.98 -6.77 -2.99
N MET A 643 13.76 -5.77 -3.41
CA MET A 643 15.20 -5.95 -3.65
C MET A 643 15.94 -6.19 -2.33
N ARG A 644 16.81 -7.19 -2.29
CA ARG A 644 17.59 -7.56 -1.09
C ARG A 644 19.04 -7.90 -1.43
N ILE A 645 19.87 -8.00 -0.41
CA ILE A 645 21.26 -8.41 -0.54
C ILE A 645 21.37 -9.78 -1.22
N GLY A 646 22.23 -9.87 -2.23
CA GLY A 646 22.42 -11.06 -3.06
C GLY A 646 21.73 -10.98 -4.42
N ASP A 647 20.74 -10.10 -4.59
CA ASP A 647 20.02 -9.95 -5.85
C ASP A 647 20.93 -9.48 -7.00
N TYR A 648 20.65 -9.98 -8.20
CA TYR A 648 21.23 -9.51 -9.45
C TYR A 648 20.10 -9.05 -10.39
N ARG A 649 19.82 -7.74 -10.41
CA ARG A 649 18.69 -7.16 -11.12
C ARG A 649 19.04 -5.81 -11.75
N GLN A 650 18.52 -5.54 -12.94
CA GLN A 650 18.87 -4.32 -13.67
C GLN A 650 18.36 -3.03 -12.98
N ASP A 651 17.23 -3.09 -12.30
CA ASP A 651 16.67 -2.00 -11.49
C ASP A 651 17.53 -1.60 -10.27
N VAL A 652 18.46 -2.44 -9.83
CA VAL A 652 19.45 -2.06 -8.81
C VAL A 652 20.39 -0.96 -9.30
N VAL A 653 20.65 -0.90 -10.61
CA VAL A 653 21.41 0.21 -11.22
C VAL A 653 20.62 1.51 -11.06
N LEU A 654 19.34 1.48 -11.44
CA LEU A 654 18.42 2.62 -11.32
C LEU A 654 18.25 3.07 -9.87
N LEU A 655 18.12 2.12 -8.93
CA LEU A 655 18.09 2.39 -7.49
C LEU A 655 19.32 3.19 -7.05
N LYS A 656 20.51 2.75 -7.44
CA LYS A 656 21.78 3.42 -7.07
C LYS A 656 21.84 4.82 -7.66
N GLU A 657 21.46 5.00 -8.93
CA GLU A 657 21.42 6.31 -9.57
C GLU A 657 20.43 7.26 -8.87
N ASN A 658 19.25 6.75 -8.49
CA ASN A 658 18.24 7.52 -7.78
C ASN A 658 18.70 7.90 -6.37
N MET A 659 19.30 6.97 -5.63
CA MET A 659 19.93 7.26 -4.34
C MET A 659 21.05 8.32 -4.46
N ALA A 660 21.84 8.27 -5.53
CA ALA A 660 22.87 9.28 -5.80
C ALA A 660 22.25 10.68 -6.00
N LYS A 661 21.16 10.79 -6.77
CA LYS A 661 20.41 12.04 -6.95
C LYS A 661 19.84 12.56 -5.64
N LEU A 662 19.39 11.65 -4.77
CA LEU A 662 18.92 11.96 -3.41
C LEU A 662 20.05 12.34 -2.44
N GLY A 663 21.32 12.34 -2.85
CA GLY A 663 22.46 12.75 -2.04
C GLY A 663 23.09 11.63 -1.20
N PHE A 664 22.68 10.38 -1.39
CA PHE A 664 23.28 9.22 -0.73
C PHE A 664 24.52 8.74 -1.48
N VAL A 665 25.52 8.28 -0.72
CA VAL A 665 26.78 7.81 -1.30
C VAL A 665 26.60 6.41 -1.87
N VAL A 666 26.75 6.29 -3.19
CA VAL A 666 26.74 5.03 -3.93
C VAL A 666 28.00 4.89 -4.79
N SER A 667 28.20 3.72 -5.39
CA SER A 667 29.27 3.49 -6.37
C SER A 667 29.09 4.37 -7.61
N ALA A 668 30.16 5.02 -8.09
CA ALA A 668 30.14 5.84 -9.30
C ALA A 668 29.79 5.05 -10.58
N ASN A 669 30.09 3.75 -10.59
CA ASN A 669 29.73 2.83 -11.68
C ASN A 669 28.75 1.78 -11.11
N PRO A 670 27.45 2.07 -11.09
CA PRO A 670 26.45 1.16 -10.53
C PRO A 670 26.36 -0.13 -11.36
N THR A 671 26.35 -1.27 -10.67
CA THR A 671 26.15 -2.60 -11.26
C THR A 671 24.77 -3.16 -10.89
N PRO A 672 24.26 -4.18 -11.59
CA PRO A 672 23.01 -4.88 -11.23
C PRO A 672 23.03 -5.63 -9.89
N GLN A 673 24.20 -5.75 -9.25
CA GLN A 673 24.35 -6.50 -8.01
C GLN A 673 23.94 -5.68 -6.79
N TYR A 674 23.02 -6.21 -5.98
CA TYR A 674 22.66 -5.66 -4.67
C TYR A 674 23.61 -6.22 -3.59
N GLY A 675 24.70 -5.49 -3.33
CA GLY A 675 25.74 -5.91 -2.39
C GLY A 675 25.62 -5.29 -0.98
N PRO A 676 26.52 -5.65 -0.04
CA PRO A 676 26.54 -5.10 1.33
C PRO A 676 26.60 -3.57 1.41
N THR A 677 27.30 -2.92 0.47
CA THR A 677 27.36 -1.46 0.39
C THR A 677 26.00 -0.87 0.02
N THR A 678 25.28 -1.49 -0.92
CA THR A 678 23.93 -1.05 -1.33
C THR A 678 22.95 -1.23 -0.19
N GLU A 679 22.97 -2.37 0.50
CA GLU A 679 22.12 -2.61 1.67
C GLU A 679 22.34 -1.55 2.75
N ARG A 680 23.61 -1.23 3.07
CA ARG A 680 23.94 -0.20 4.04
C ARG A 680 23.41 1.18 3.62
N THR A 681 23.61 1.59 2.36
CA THR A 681 23.10 2.88 1.85
C THR A 681 21.57 2.91 1.87
N VAL A 682 20.89 1.80 1.60
CA VAL A 682 19.42 1.70 1.71
C VAL A 682 18.96 1.83 3.17
N ARG A 683 19.66 1.21 4.13
CA ARG A 683 19.36 1.41 5.55
C ARG A 683 19.53 2.87 5.97
N GLU A 684 20.56 3.56 5.47
CA GLU A 684 20.78 4.99 5.69
C GLU A 684 19.61 5.82 5.12
N LEU A 685 19.15 5.51 3.91
CA LEU A 685 17.99 6.17 3.28
C LEU A 685 16.70 5.94 4.05
N GLN A 686 16.42 4.69 4.42
CA GLN A 686 15.23 4.31 5.17
C GLN A 686 15.18 5.04 6.51
N ALA A 687 16.29 5.04 7.26
CA ALA A 687 16.39 5.74 8.52
C ALA A 687 16.20 7.25 8.36
N TYR A 688 16.75 7.85 7.30
CA TYR A 688 16.65 9.30 7.05
C TYR A 688 15.21 9.74 6.72
N TYR A 689 14.47 8.96 5.95
CA TYR A 689 13.09 9.27 5.56
C TYR A 689 12.02 8.65 6.47
N GLY A 690 12.41 8.09 7.62
CA GLY A 690 11.47 7.53 8.60
C GLY A 690 10.76 6.25 8.16
N LEU A 691 11.34 5.50 7.22
CA LEU A 691 10.83 4.21 6.74
C LEU A 691 11.31 3.06 7.64
N SER A 692 10.68 1.90 7.52
CA SER A 692 11.15 0.65 8.14
C SER A 692 12.57 0.31 7.67
N VAL A 693 13.54 0.22 8.60
CA VAL A 693 14.96 0.01 8.28
C VAL A 693 15.26 -1.48 8.04
N THR A 694 14.75 -2.02 6.95
CA THR A 694 14.90 -3.43 6.57
C THR A 694 16.22 -3.71 5.85
N GLY A 695 16.80 -2.70 5.19
CA GLY A 695 17.92 -2.83 4.26
C GLY A 695 17.57 -3.45 2.92
N GLY A 696 16.31 -3.83 2.70
CA GLY A 696 15.78 -4.16 1.37
C GLY A 696 14.93 -2.99 0.84
N VAL A 697 14.66 -2.97 -0.46
CA VAL A 697 13.80 -1.96 -1.09
C VAL A 697 12.50 -2.61 -1.50
N ASP A 698 11.46 -2.37 -0.71
CA ASP A 698 10.08 -2.73 -0.99
C ASP A 698 9.36 -1.62 -1.77
N GLN A 699 8.06 -1.82 -2.00
CA GLN A 699 7.22 -0.86 -2.71
C GLN A 699 7.15 0.50 -2.00
N GLU A 700 7.09 0.53 -0.67
CA GLU A 700 7.02 1.78 0.11
C GLU A 700 8.31 2.58 -0.04
N ALA A 701 9.47 1.93 0.13
CA ALA A 701 10.76 2.57 -0.06
C ALA A 701 10.97 3.05 -1.50
N TRP A 702 10.55 2.27 -2.50
CA TRP A 702 10.62 2.68 -3.90
C TRP A 702 9.73 3.88 -4.20
N SER A 703 8.47 3.85 -3.77
CA SER A 703 7.53 4.97 -3.94
C SER A 703 8.03 6.23 -3.25
N LYS A 704 8.62 6.11 -2.04
CA LYS A 704 9.22 7.27 -1.36
C LYS A 704 10.35 7.91 -2.18
N ILE A 705 11.22 7.10 -2.79
CA ILE A 705 12.29 7.59 -3.67
C ILE A 705 11.71 8.33 -4.88
N GLU A 706 10.69 7.76 -5.52
CA GLU A 706 10.01 8.38 -6.67
C GLU A 706 9.31 9.69 -6.29
N ASP A 707 8.60 9.72 -5.17
CA ASP A 707 7.90 10.92 -4.68
C ASP A 707 8.86 12.09 -4.48
N ILE A 708 10.03 11.84 -3.88
CA ILE A 708 11.04 12.88 -3.65
C ILE A 708 11.62 13.36 -4.99
N LEU A 709 11.98 12.44 -5.89
CA LEU A 709 12.56 12.79 -7.20
C LEU A 709 11.55 13.50 -8.12
N ASN A 710 10.25 13.25 -7.94
CA ASN A 710 9.18 13.90 -8.67
C ASN A 710 8.68 15.18 -7.99
N SER A 711 9.20 15.54 -6.81
CA SER A 711 8.79 16.74 -6.07
C SER A 711 8.87 18.00 -6.95
N PRO A 712 7.86 18.89 -6.90
CA PRO A 712 7.89 20.14 -7.65
C PRO A 712 8.87 21.17 -7.06
N LEU A 713 9.40 20.96 -5.85
CA LEU A 713 10.30 21.87 -5.15
C LEU A 713 11.77 21.51 -5.36
N GLN A 714 12.18 21.53 -6.63
CA GLN A 714 13.56 21.27 -7.06
C GLN A 714 13.92 22.12 -8.28
N ASN A 715 15.22 22.22 -8.57
CA ASN A 715 15.73 23.06 -9.65
C ASN A 715 15.11 22.71 -11.02
N GLY A 716 14.70 23.74 -11.76
CA GLY A 716 14.07 23.61 -13.08
C GLY A 716 12.55 23.43 -13.07
N ARG A 717 11.93 23.26 -11.90
CA ARG A 717 10.48 23.19 -11.73
C ARG A 717 9.89 24.54 -11.32
N SER A 718 8.56 24.67 -11.42
CA SER A 718 7.81 25.87 -11.01
C SER A 718 6.56 25.45 -10.25
N HIS A 719 6.37 26.00 -9.04
CA HIS A 719 5.27 25.67 -8.15
C HIS A 719 4.92 26.84 -7.21
N PRO A 720 3.64 27.10 -6.87
CA PRO A 720 3.25 28.14 -5.92
C PRO A 720 4.01 28.10 -4.59
N ASP A 721 4.17 26.91 -4.01
CA ASP A 721 4.85 26.72 -2.71
C ASP A 721 6.34 27.10 -2.74
N THR A 722 6.93 27.28 -3.92
CA THR A 722 8.29 27.81 -4.06
C THR A 722 8.41 29.23 -3.49
N ILE A 723 7.33 30.03 -3.54
CA ILE A 723 7.30 31.36 -2.93
C ILE A 723 7.41 31.22 -1.42
N THR A 724 6.57 30.39 -0.81
CA THR A 724 6.56 30.10 0.62
C THR A 724 7.92 29.57 1.08
N LEU A 725 8.52 28.62 0.35
CA LEU A 725 9.86 28.12 0.64
C LEU A 725 10.91 29.23 0.66
N LYS A 726 10.93 30.13 -0.34
CA LYS A 726 11.87 31.25 -0.41
C LYS A 726 11.69 32.23 0.75
N GLU A 727 10.44 32.52 1.11
CA GLU A 727 10.09 33.37 2.24
C GLU A 727 10.57 32.74 3.56
N ASN A 728 10.27 31.45 3.77
CA ASN A 728 10.67 30.69 4.95
C ASN A 728 12.20 30.57 5.09
N LEU A 729 12.91 30.25 4.01
CA LEU A 729 14.37 30.24 3.99
C LEU A 729 14.93 31.62 4.34
N SER A 730 14.35 32.69 3.81
CA SER A 730 14.78 34.07 4.12
C SER A 730 14.57 34.43 5.60
N ARG A 731 13.47 33.97 6.22
CA ARG A 731 13.23 34.12 7.69
C ARG A 731 14.29 33.42 8.52
N LEU A 732 14.82 32.30 8.02
CA LEU A 732 15.87 31.52 8.68
C LEU A 732 17.29 31.97 8.30
N GLY A 733 17.45 33.09 7.59
CA GLY A 733 18.75 33.65 7.22
C GLY A 733 19.32 33.19 5.87
N PHE A 734 18.59 32.36 5.12
CA PHE A 734 18.97 31.84 3.81
C PHE A 734 18.27 32.59 2.68
N HIS A 735 18.57 33.89 2.55
CA HIS A 735 17.91 34.77 1.59
C HIS A 735 18.10 34.32 0.13
N VAL A 736 16.99 34.26 -0.61
CA VAL A 736 16.97 33.91 -2.05
C VAL A 736 16.76 35.14 -2.93
N SER A 737 15.74 35.94 -2.66
CA SER A 737 15.36 37.11 -3.47
C SER A 737 14.36 38.01 -2.73
N ASP A 738 14.42 39.33 -2.96
CA ASP A 738 13.47 40.30 -2.40
C ASP A 738 12.07 40.26 -3.05
N ASN A 739 11.94 39.59 -4.20
CA ASN A 739 10.67 39.41 -4.92
C ASN A 739 10.50 37.93 -5.31
N PRO A 740 10.06 37.07 -4.38
CA PRO A 740 9.94 35.64 -4.62
C PRO A 740 8.90 35.34 -5.71
N ASN A 741 9.22 34.37 -6.56
CA ASN A 741 8.36 33.88 -7.64
C ASN A 741 8.21 32.36 -7.57
N THR A 742 7.35 31.79 -8.40
CA THR A 742 7.03 30.36 -8.39
C THR A 742 8.14 29.46 -8.95
N SER A 743 9.17 30.01 -9.59
CA SER A 743 10.23 29.22 -10.22
C SER A 743 11.31 28.80 -9.22
N PHE A 744 11.63 27.51 -9.17
CA PHE A 744 12.73 26.98 -8.37
C PHE A 744 13.97 26.90 -9.27
N GLY A 745 14.83 27.92 -9.20
CA GLY A 745 16.05 28.01 -10.00
C GLY A 745 17.33 27.73 -9.21
N PRO A 746 18.51 27.87 -9.85
CA PRO A 746 19.79 27.58 -9.21
C PRO A 746 20.09 28.43 -7.96
N ALA A 747 19.51 29.63 -7.85
CA ALA A 747 19.65 30.46 -6.64
C ALA A 747 18.90 29.86 -5.45
N THR A 748 17.67 29.38 -5.65
CA THR A 748 16.88 28.68 -4.64
C THR A 748 17.58 27.39 -4.22
N GLU A 749 18.04 26.59 -5.19
CA GLU A 749 18.77 25.34 -4.92
C GLU A 749 20.00 25.57 -4.05
N ARG A 750 20.79 26.62 -4.33
CA ARG A 750 21.95 26.97 -3.51
C ARG A 750 21.58 27.27 -2.06
N GLN A 751 20.48 27.99 -1.82
CA GLN A 751 20.03 28.30 -0.47
C GLN A 751 19.45 27.08 0.25
N VAL A 752 18.72 26.21 -0.45
CA VAL A 752 18.28 24.93 0.11
C VAL A 752 19.48 24.06 0.50
N ARG A 753 20.51 23.96 -0.36
CA ARG A 753 21.75 23.25 -0.03
C ARG A 753 22.51 23.88 1.14
N ALA A 754 22.49 25.20 1.27
CA ALA A 754 23.10 25.90 2.40
C ALA A 754 22.36 25.58 3.70
N PHE A 755 21.03 25.67 3.69
CA PHE A 755 20.15 25.30 4.80
C PHE A 755 20.35 23.83 5.22
N GLN A 756 20.30 22.91 4.26
CA GLN A 756 20.52 21.49 4.51
C GLN A 756 21.87 21.23 5.18
N ARG A 757 22.94 21.87 4.69
CA ARG A 757 24.28 21.73 5.27
C ARG A 757 24.37 22.28 6.69
N GLU A 758 23.76 23.43 6.95
CA GLU A 758 23.79 24.08 8.27
C GLU A 758 23.04 23.25 9.34
N HIS A 759 21.97 22.57 8.94
CA HIS A 759 21.13 21.77 9.84
C HIS A 759 21.42 20.27 9.81
N GLY A 760 22.52 19.84 9.18
CA GLY A 760 22.94 18.43 9.17
C GLY A 760 22.02 17.50 8.38
N LEU A 761 21.29 18.02 7.41
CA LEU A 761 20.44 17.27 6.49
C LEU A 761 21.25 16.75 5.29
N ILE A 762 20.69 15.78 4.55
CA ILE A 762 21.26 15.33 3.29
C ILE A 762 21.21 16.48 2.27
N VAL A 763 22.37 16.80 1.68
CA VAL A 763 22.52 17.95 0.79
C VAL A 763 22.20 17.55 -0.65
N ASN A 764 20.91 17.40 -0.94
CA ASN A 764 20.42 17.05 -2.28
C ASN A 764 19.92 18.28 -3.08
N GLY A 765 19.70 19.42 -2.41
CA GLY A 765 19.21 20.67 -3.01
C GLY A 765 17.73 20.68 -3.37
N MET A 766 17.01 19.61 -3.04
CA MET A 766 15.56 19.48 -3.15
C MET A 766 14.93 19.84 -1.82
N ALA A 767 13.82 20.59 -1.82
CA ALA A 767 13.06 20.80 -0.58
C ALA A 767 12.10 19.63 -0.39
N ASP A 768 12.66 18.50 0.02
CA ASP A 768 11.92 17.30 0.41
C ASP A 768 11.20 17.47 1.76
N ASP A 769 10.37 16.50 2.14
CA ASP A 769 9.57 16.55 3.36
C ASP A 769 10.41 16.66 4.63
N VAL A 770 11.61 16.05 4.67
CA VAL A 770 12.54 16.21 5.80
C VAL A 770 13.06 17.64 5.88
N THR A 771 13.44 18.23 4.72
CA THR A 771 13.89 19.62 4.63
C THR A 771 12.78 20.59 5.05
N LEU A 772 11.56 20.41 4.52
CA LEU A 772 10.41 21.25 4.85
C LEU A 772 10.00 21.10 6.32
N SER A 773 9.97 19.88 6.85
CA SER A 773 9.69 19.65 8.27
C SER A 773 10.70 20.34 9.17
N LYS A 774 11.99 20.35 8.79
CA LYS A 774 13.01 21.06 9.56
C LYS A 774 12.85 22.58 9.46
N ILE A 775 12.48 23.11 8.31
CA ILE A 775 12.12 24.53 8.14
C ILE A 775 10.96 24.87 9.06
N ASP A 776 9.89 24.08 9.04
CA ASP A 776 8.70 24.29 9.85
C ASP A 776 9.01 24.17 11.35
N GLU A 777 9.81 23.19 11.76
CA GLU A 777 10.30 23.04 13.13
C GLU A 777 11.00 24.32 13.59
N LEU A 778 11.96 24.84 12.81
CA LEU A 778 12.70 26.05 13.15
C LEU A 778 11.83 27.31 13.15
N LEU A 779 10.80 27.35 12.31
CA LEU A 779 9.80 28.41 12.31
C LEU A 779 8.78 28.29 13.45
N SER A 780 8.62 27.09 14.01
CA SER A 780 7.67 26.77 15.09
C SER A 780 8.24 26.94 16.51
N VAL A 781 9.50 27.34 16.66
CA VAL A 781 10.06 27.70 17.97
C VAL A 781 9.22 28.85 18.54
N GLY A 782 8.32 28.48 19.45
CA GLY A 782 7.23 29.32 19.93
C GLY A 782 7.68 30.54 20.71
N ASP A 783 6.68 31.29 21.15
CA ASP A 783 6.82 32.51 21.93
C ASP A 783 7.90 32.40 23.02
N SER A 784 8.86 33.33 23.02
CA SER A 784 9.96 33.32 24.00
C SER A 784 9.68 34.29 25.13
N TYR A 785 9.83 33.86 26.39
CA TYR A 785 9.59 34.69 27.57
C TYR A 785 10.88 35.05 28.27
N THR A 786 11.08 36.34 28.51
CA THR A 786 12.13 36.90 29.37
C THR A 786 11.48 37.68 30.51
N TYR A 787 12.24 37.93 31.58
CA TYR A 787 11.75 38.63 32.76
C TYR A 787 12.67 39.79 33.14
N THR A 788 12.09 40.98 33.31
CA THR A 788 12.78 42.16 33.86
C THR A 788 12.42 42.32 35.33
N ILE A 789 13.40 42.23 36.22
CA ILE A 789 13.18 42.38 37.66
C ILE A 789 13.17 43.86 38.04
N TYR A 790 12.12 44.31 38.73
CA TYR A 790 12.04 45.60 39.39
C TYR A 790 12.25 45.43 40.89
N GLU A 791 13.26 46.10 41.44
CA GLU A 791 13.62 46.08 42.87
C GLU A 791 12.66 46.90 43.76
N LEU A 792 11.36 46.88 43.44
CA LEU A 792 10.26 47.50 44.18
C LEU A 792 9.16 46.45 44.37
N SER A 793 8.44 46.49 45.49
CA SER A 793 7.17 45.77 45.61
C SER A 793 6.10 46.43 44.72
N LEU A 794 5.01 45.71 44.44
CA LEU A 794 3.89 46.26 43.67
C LEU A 794 3.27 47.48 44.38
N GLU A 795 3.16 47.45 45.71
CA GLU A 795 2.66 48.55 46.52
C GLU A 795 3.60 49.77 46.49
N GLU A 796 4.91 49.53 46.55
CA GLU A 796 5.93 50.58 46.42
C GLU A 796 5.84 51.25 45.04
N ALA A 797 5.67 50.45 43.98
CA ALA A 797 5.48 50.94 42.62
C ALA A 797 4.21 51.81 42.48
N VAL A 798 3.07 51.39 43.05
CA VAL A 798 1.86 52.24 43.08
C VAL A 798 2.13 53.56 43.81
N SER A 799 2.85 53.51 44.94
CA SER A 799 3.20 54.72 45.69
C SER A 799 4.04 55.70 44.88
N GLU A 800 5.04 55.20 44.14
CA GLU A 800 5.87 56.02 43.26
C GLU A 800 5.06 56.67 42.13
N GLN A 801 4.14 55.92 41.51
CA GLN A 801 3.26 56.46 40.47
C GLN A 801 2.35 57.59 40.99
N GLN A 802 1.86 57.48 42.23
CA GLN A 802 1.00 58.51 42.83
C GLN A 802 1.74 59.82 43.18
N LYS A 803 3.07 59.77 43.33
CA LYS A 803 3.90 60.96 43.59
C LYS A 803 4.16 61.79 42.33
N LEU A 804 3.87 61.26 41.14
CA LEU A 804 4.03 61.97 39.88
C LEU A 804 3.12 63.21 39.82
N ASN A 805 3.54 64.24 39.07
CA ASN A 805 2.78 65.48 38.91
C ASN A 805 2.67 65.87 37.42
N PRO A 806 1.50 65.71 36.78
CA PRO A 806 0.27 65.16 37.36
C PRO A 806 0.40 63.65 37.65
N PRO A 807 -0.31 63.11 38.65
CA PRO A 807 -0.38 61.66 38.85
C PRO A 807 -1.13 61.02 37.66
N PRO A 808 -0.93 59.72 37.42
CA PRO A 808 -1.68 58.98 36.42
C PRO A 808 -3.20 59.22 36.46
N GLN A 809 -3.76 59.47 35.28
CA GLN A 809 -5.18 59.76 35.08
C GLN A 809 -5.92 58.52 34.58
N THR A 810 -7.23 58.49 34.80
CA THR A 810 -8.12 57.45 34.28
C THR A 810 -9.46 58.04 33.86
N ASP A 811 -10.08 57.41 32.86
CA ASP A 811 -11.44 57.66 32.43
C ASP A 811 -12.45 56.60 32.93
N LEU A 812 -12.03 55.70 33.84
CA LEU A 812 -12.92 54.73 34.50
C LEU A 812 -14.14 55.38 35.16
N TYR A 813 -13.98 56.61 35.63
CA TYR A 813 -15.01 57.39 36.31
C TYR A 813 -15.82 58.29 35.37
N ARG A 814 -15.66 58.14 34.05
CA ARG A 814 -16.37 58.94 33.05
C ARG A 814 -17.87 58.84 33.30
N GLY A 815 -18.53 60.00 33.40
CA GLY A 815 -19.97 60.11 33.63
C GLY A 815 -20.41 59.94 35.09
N LEU A 816 -19.55 59.50 36.01
CA LEU A 816 -19.86 59.45 37.44
C LEU A 816 -19.78 60.85 38.07
N SER A 817 -20.45 61.07 39.20
CA SER A 817 -20.41 62.38 39.88
C SER A 817 -19.02 62.71 40.43
N GLY A 818 -18.72 64.00 40.52
CA GLY A 818 -17.54 64.56 41.19
C GLY A 818 -17.91 65.91 41.79
N PHE A 819 -17.51 66.20 43.01
CA PHE A 819 -18.06 67.33 43.76
C PHE A 819 -17.01 68.39 44.05
N ILE A 820 -17.34 69.63 43.72
CA ILE A 820 -16.51 70.80 44.04
C ILE A 820 -17.31 71.74 44.95
N HIS A 821 -16.67 72.22 46.02
CA HIS A 821 -17.33 73.12 46.95
C HIS A 821 -17.47 74.52 46.34
N SER A 822 -18.59 75.20 46.61
CA SER A 822 -18.85 76.56 46.11
C SER A 822 -17.74 77.56 46.48
N SER A 823 -17.11 77.38 47.64
CA SER A 823 -16.01 78.25 48.09
C SER A 823 -14.77 78.16 47.21
N ASP A 824 -14.60 77.12 46.41
CA ASP A 824 -13.43 76.92 45.54
C ASP A 824 -13.67 77.45 44.12
N LEU A 825 -14.84 78.04 43.88
CA LEU A 825 -15.29 78.52 42.59
C LEU A 825 -15.56 80.02 42.63
N GLN A 826 -15.56 80.63 41.45
CA GLN A 826 -16.16 81.94 41.25
C GLN A 826 -17.45 81.76 40.46
N LEU A 827 -18.56 82.13 41.09
CA LEU A 827 -19.89 82.08 40.48
C LEU A 827 -20.11 83.34 39.63
N PHE A 828 -20.65 83.14 38.43
CA PHE A 828 -20.99 84.23 37.52
C PHE A 828 -22.48 84.22 37.24
N GLY A 829 -23.08 85.40 37.32
CA GLY A 829 -24.43 85.63 36.83
C GLY A 829 -24.42 86.48 35.57
N SER A 830 -25.58 86.61 34.95
CA SER A 830 -25.74 87.49 33.79
C SER A 830 -27.03 88.30 33.88
N ILE A 831 -26.99 89.50 33.31
CA ILE A 831 -28.13 90.41 33.30
C ILE A 831 -29.19 89.90 32.32
N THR A 832 -30.44 89.78 32.77
CA THR A 832 -31.55 89.24 31.97
C THR A 832 -32.41 90.33 31.35
N GLY A 833 -32.49 91.51 31.99
CA GLY A 833 -33.20 92.69 31.48
C GLY A 833 -32.44 93.38 30.34
N SER A 834 -33.17 94.06 29.44
CA SER A 834 -32.59 94.77 28.28
C SER A 834 -31.70 95.95 28.66
N SER A 835 -32.05 96.67 29.73
CA SER A 835 -31.26 97.74 30.33
C SER A 835 -31.49 97.72 31.84
N VAL A 836 -30.43 97.45 32.61
CA VAL A 836 -30.52 97.23 34.06
C VAL A 836 -29.56 98.16 34.79
N ASN A 837 -30.10 98.85 35.80
CA ASN A 837 -29.30 99.70 36.68
C ASN A 837 -28.65 98.86 37.78
N LEU A 838 -27.32 98.81 37.79
CA LEU A 838 -26.55 98.27 38.92
C LEU A 838 -26.41 99.36 39.97
N ARG A 839 -26.79 99.04 41.22
CA ARG A 839 -26.93 100.02 42.30
C ARG A 839 -25.86 99.86 43.36
N ARG A 840 -25.60 100.92 44.12
CA ARG A 840 -24.61 100.90 45.23
C ARG A 840 -25.16 100.33 46.55
N ALA A 841 -26.47 100.11 46.64
CA ALA A 841 -27.15 99.46 47.76
C ALA A 841 -28.32 98.63 47.22
N PRO A 842 -28.77 97.58 47.91
CA PRO A 842 -29.91 96.74 47.51
C PRO A 842 -31.24 97.47 47.76
N SER A 843 -31.45 98.62 47.11
CA SER A 843 -32.64 99.45 47.22
C SER A 843 -33.02 100.04 45.87
N THR A 844 -34.31 100.08 45.57
CA THR A 844 -34.88 100.72 44.38
C THR A 844 -34.65 102.23 44.33
N SER A 845 -34.47 102.85 45.49
CA SER A 845 -34.13 104.27 45.66
C SER A 845 -32.62 104.54 45.77
N GLY A 846 -31.80 103.48 45.89
CA GLY A 846 -30.35 103.59 46.04
C GLY A 846 -29.65 104.14 44.78
N ALA A 847 -28.54 104.87 44.97
CA ALA A 847 -27.77 105.48 43.88
C ALA A 847 -27.36 104.46 42.80
N ILE A 848 -27.63 104.81 41.55
CA ILE A 848 -27.24 104.01 40.37
C ILE A 848 -25.74 104.18 40.16
N ALA A 849 -25.00 103.08 40.11
CA ALA A 849 -23.56 103.09 39.84
C ALA A 849 -23.25 103.07 38.34
N THR A 850 -23.99 102.26 37.58
CA THR A 850 -23.88 102.15 36.12
C THR A 850 -25.13 101.46 35.56
N ASN A 851 -25.32 101.53 34.24
CA ASN A 851 -26.34 100.80 33.50
C ASN A 851 -25.67 99.76 32.58
N VAL A 852 -26.24 98.57 32.50
CA VAL A 852 -25.70 97.44 31.73
C VAL A 852 -26.79 96.80 30.88
N SER A 853 -26.39 96.24 29.74
CA SER A 853 -27.30 95.57 28.81
C SER A 853 -27.49 94.09 29.14
N ARG A 854 -28.53 93.49 28.56
CA ARG A 854 -28.78 92.04 28.64
C ARG A 854 -27.55 91.23 28.21
N GLY A 855 -27.26 90.16 28.93
CA GLY A 855 -26.12 89.28 28.67
C GLY A 855 -24.81 89.74 29.32
N THR A 856 -24.78 90.94 29.91
CA THR A 856 -23.61 91.41 30.67
C THR A 856 -23.34 90.44 31.83
N GLU A 857 -22.15 89.83 31.86
CA GLU A 857 -21.71 88.96 32.94
C GLU A 857 -21.27 89.78 34.16
N PHE A 858 -21.51 89.24 35.36
CA PHE A 858 -21.01 89.77 36.61
C PHE A 858 -20.58 88.63 37.52
N VAL A 859 -19.67 88.90 38.46
CA VAL A 859 -19.32 87.95 39.51
C VAL A 859 -20.42 87.99 40.56
N TYR A 860 -21.09 86.87 40.79
CA TYR A 860 -22.07 86.74 41.86
C TYR A 860 -21.36 86.59 43.21
N VAL A 861 -21.74 87.41 44.20
CA VAL A 861 -21.16 87.36 45.55
C VAL A 861 -22.09 86.60 46.50
N ARG A 862 -23.34 87.07 46.66
CA ARG A 862 -24.37 86.44 47.51
C ARG A 862 -25.75 87.04 47.27
N GLU A 863 -26.78 86.39 47.80
CA GLU A 863 -28.11 86.98 48.00
C GLU A 863 -28.10 87.89 49.23
N VAL A 864 -28.73 89.06 49.10
CA VAL A 864 -28.98 90.00 50.19
C VAL A 864 -30.44 90.43 50.16
N ILE A 865 -30.96 90.80 51.32
CA ILE A 865 -32.32 91.33 51.45
C ILE A 865 -32.29 92.84 51.20
N GLY A 866 -33.22 93.32 50.39
CA GLY A 866 -33.35 94.71 50.00
C GLY A 866 -34.80 95.13 49.73
N ASP A 867 -34.98 96.28 49.08
CA ASP A 867 -36.33 96.75 48.73
C ASP A 867 -37.07 95.72 47.86
N SER A 868 -38.35 95.50 48.15
CA SER A 868 -39.17 94.58 47.35
C SER A 868 -39.39 95.08 45.93
N VAL A 869 -39.07 94.27 44.92
CA VAL A 869 -39.39 94.51 43.52
C VAL A 869 -40.21 93.34 42.99
N SER A 870 -41.44 93.63 42.54
CA SER A 870 -42.36 92.62 42.01
C SER A 870 -42.60 91.42 42.96
N GLY A 871 -42.66 91.69 44.28
CA GLY A 871 -42.99 90.69 45.30
C GLY A 871 -41.82 89.88 45.85
N SER A 872 -40.57 90.16 45.43
CA SER A 872 -39.35 89.56 45.98
C SER A 872 -38.49 90.65 46.62
N GLU A 873 -37.89 90.35 47.78
CA GLU A 873 -36.91 91.22 48.45
C GLU A 873 -35.46 90.80 48.14
N VAL A 874 -35.29 89.81 47.25
CA VAL A 874 -33.98 89.21 46.97
C VAL A 874 -33.21 90.06 45.97
N TRP A 875 -32.09 90.61 46.43
CA TRP A 875 -31.08 91.25 45.59
C TRP A 875 -29.83 90.38 45.52
N TYR A 876 -29.13 90.46 44.41
CA TYR A 876 -27.79 89.90 44.27
C TYR A 876 -26.78 90.99 44.57
N GLU A 877 -25.94 90.73 45.56
CA GLU A 877 -24.66 91.40 45.70
C GLU A 877 -23.74 90.81 44.63
N ILE A 878 -23.17 91.69 43.80
CA ILE A 878 -22.36 91.33 42.65
C ILE A 878 -21.06 92.14 42.67
N SER A 879 -20.01 91.60 42.05
CA SER A 879 -18.83 92.35 41.68
C SER A 879 -18.83 92.54 40.17
N TYR A 880 -18.87 93.81 39.75
CA TYR A 880 -18.86 94.20 38.35
C TYR A 880 -17.92 95.40 38.17
N ASP A 881 -16.99 95.31 37.21
CA ASP A 881 -15.92 96.29 37.01
C ASP A 881 -15.12 96.59 38.29
N ASN A 882 -14.77 95.53 39.04
CA ASN A 882 -14.10 95.57 40.34
C ASN A 882 -14.83 96.41 41.42
N ARG A 883 -16.14 96.65 41.25
CA ARG A 883 -16.99 97.36 42.23
C ARG A 883 -18.03 96.40 42.78
N GLN A 884 -18.21 96.43 44.10
CA GLN A 884 -19.32 95.78 44.77
C GLN A 884 -20.60 96.57 44.50
N LEU A 885 -21.56 95.95 43.82
CA LEU A 885 -22.82 96.54 43.37
C LEU A 885 -23.97 95.58 43.65
N TYR A 886 -25.19 96.04 43.42
CA TYR A 886 -26.40 95.29 43.69
C TYR A 886 -27.34 95.35 42.48
N VAL A 887 -27.91 94.19 42.15
CA VAL A 887 -28.95 94.05 41.14
C VAL A 887 -30.09 93.21 41.70
N HIS A 888 -31.34 93.60 41.46
CA HIS A 888 -32.45 92.82 41.95
C HIS A 888 -32.51 91.46 41.22
N SER A 889 -32.85 90.39 41.94
CA SER A 889 -32.88 89.01 41.40
C SER A 889 -33.81 88.81 40.20
N SER A 890 -34.83 89.65 40.02
CA SER A 890 -35.70 89.59 38.83
C SER A 890 -35.06 90.11 37.55
N LEU A 891 -33.95 90.86 37.64
CA LEU A 891 -33.28 91.52 36.51
C LEU A 891 -31.96 90.86 36.12
N ALA A 892 -31.58 89.81 36.84
CA ALA A 892 -30.33 89.10 36.67
C ALA A 892 -30.56 87.62 36.96
N ASN A 893 -29.86 86.73 36.27
CA ASN A 893 -29.83 85.31 36.62
C ASN A 893 -28.51 85.02 37.33
N ARG A 894 -28.58 84.32 38.47
CA ARG A 894 -27.39 83.85 39.19
C ARG A 894 -26.65 82.72 38.46
N TYR A 895 -27.30 82.06 37.50
CA TYR A 895 -26.69 81.02 36.66
C TYR A 895 -26.84 81.38 35.19
N GLY A 896 -26.00 82.28 34.70
CA GLY A 896 -25.99 82.66 33.27
C GLY A 896 -25.59 81.51 32.34
N PHE A 897 -24.85 80.52 32.85
CA PHE A 897 -24.46 79.30 32.13
C PHE A 897 -24.36 78.12 33.13
N PRO A 898 -24.65 76.87 32.73
CA PRO A 898 -24.46 75.70 33.58
C PRO A 898 -22.97 75.34 33.72
N VAL A 899 -22.07 76.33 33.76
CA VAL A 899 -20.62 76.13 33.90
C VAL A 899 -20.04 77.08 34.94
N VAL A 900 -19.08 76.60 35.73
CA VAL A 900 -18.34 77.40 36.73
C VAL A 900 -16.90 77.59 36.30
N SER A 901 -16.32 78.75 36.58
CA SER A 901 -14.90 79.00 36.31
C SER A 901 -14.07 78.72 37.57
N ILE A 902 -13.04 77.90 37.42
CA ILE A 902 -12.01 77.73 38.44
C ILE A 902 -11.04 78.88 38.30
N ASN A 903 -11.08 79.88 39.19
CA ASN A 903 -10.20 81.05 39.13
C ASN A 903 -9.15 81.09 40.25
N LYS A 904 -9.15 80.06 41.10
CA LYS A 904 -8.20 79.82 42.18
C LYS A 904 -8.00 78.31 42.34
N PRO A 905 -6.93 77.85 43.02
CA PRO A 905 -6.69 76.44 43.25
C PRO A 905 -7.92 75.73 43.78
N ALA A 906 -8.40 74.72 43.06
CA ALA A 906 -9.65 74.03 43.35
C ALA A 906 -9.50 72.52 43.23
N LYS A 907 -10.31 71.79 43.99
CA LYS A 907 -10.30 70.33 44.02
C LYS A 907 -11.68 69.77 43.75
N VAL A 908 -11.73 68.68 42.98
CA VAL A 908 -12.93 67.88 42.77
C VAL A 908 -12.80 66.62 43.61
N TYR A 909 -13.79 66.39 44.45
CA TYR A 909 -13.85 65.34 45.46
C TYR A 909 -14.83 64.24 45.04
N GLN A 910 -14.64 63.01 45.53
CA GLN A 910 -15.50 61.88 45.20
C GLN A 910 -16.92 62.03 45.78
N SER A 911 -17.05 62.65 46.95
CA SER A 911 -18.32 63.03 47.55
C SER A 911 -18.29 64.51 47.95
N ALA A 912 -19.45 65.09 48.30
CA ALA A 912 -19.57 66.46 48.79
C ALA A 912 -18.98 66.64 50.21
N ASN A 913 -17.71 66.25 50.38
CA ASN A 913 -16.94 66.20 51.62
C ASN A 913 -15.44 66.28 51.27
N ARG A 914 -14.70 67.23 51.88
CA ARG A 914 -13.28 67.50 51.63
C ARG A 914 -12.33 66.43 52.14
N SER A 915 -12.82 65.53 53.00
CA SER A 915 -12.08 64.35 53.46
C SER A 915 -12.19 63.16 52.48
N SER A 916 -13.03 63.27 51.45
CA SER A 916 -13.16 62.23 50.42
C SER A 916 -12.04 62.31 49.37
N TYR A 917 -11.92 61.25 48.56
CA TYR A 917 -10.85 61.13 47.57
C TYR A 917 -10.87 62.29 46.56
N ILE A 918 -9.69 62.81 46.19
CA ILE A 918 -9.55 63.94 45.27
C ILE A 918 -9.41 63.40 43.84
N PHE A 919 -10.50 63.47 43.08
CA PHE A 919 -10.51 63.12 41.67
C PHE A 919 -9.74 64.10 40.79
N ASN A 920 -9.72 65.40 41.09
CA ASN A 920 -8.93 66.37 40.31
C ASN A 920 -8.36 67.44 41.22
N ASN A 921 -7.16 67.90 40.88
CA ASN A 921 -6.45 68.95 41.60
C ASN A 921 -6.02 70.05 40.62
N PHE A 922 -6.75 71.16 40.60
CA PHE A 922 -6.54 72.27 39.67
C PHE A 922 -5.61 73.33 40.28
N ASN A 923 -4.34 72.97 40.44
CA ASN A 923 -3.33 73.85 41.04
C ASN A 923 -2.44 74.56 39.99
N ASN A 924 -2.45 74.12 38.73
CA ASN A 924 -1.65 74.72 37.66
C ASN A 924 -2.34 76.01 37.15
N PRO A 925 -1.61 77.15 37.05
CA PRO A 925 -2.14 78.42 36.54
C PRO A 925 -2.84 78.31 35.17
N ALA A 926 -2.41 77.37 34.32
CA ALA A 926 -3.02 77.13 33.01
C ALA A 926 -4.48 76.66 33.09
N TYR A 927 -4.93 76.13 34.23
CA TYR A 927 -6.31 75.68 34.44
C TYR A 927 -7.20 76.74 35.12
N LEU A 928 -6.65 77.92 35.49
CA LEU A 928 -7.37 78.97 36.24
C LEU A 928 -8.37 79.80 35.40
N THR A 929 -8.76 79.29 34.24
CA THR A 929 -9.84 79.81 33.40
C THR A 929 -10.75 78.70 32.88
N MET A 930 -10.58 77.46 33.37
CA MET A 930 -11.33 76.30 32.90
C MET A 930 -12.79 76.39 33.36
N ARG A 931 -13.71 76.30 32.39
CA ARG A 931 -15.16 76.27 32.64
C ARG A 931 -15.62 74.81 32.80
N LEU A 932 -16.10 74.43 33.97
CA LEU A 932 -16.61 73.09 34.26
C LEU A 932 -18.14 73.06 34.23
N PRO A 933 -18.78 72.11 33.51
CA PRO A 933 -20.23 71.97 33.53
C PRO A 933 -20.75 71.50 34.89
N ILE A 934 -21.71 72.25 35.44
CA ILE A 934 -22.52 71.87 36.59
C ILE A 934 -23.66 70.98 36.10
N HIS A 935 -23.74 69.78 36.66
CA HIS A 935 -24.82 68.84 36.42
C HIS A 935 -25.92 68.95 37.49
N ALA A 936 -25.55 69.26 38.74
CA ALA A 936 -26.46 69.49 39.85
C ALA A 936 -25.81 70.31 40.98
N GLU A 937 -26.61 71.02 41.75
CA GLU A 937 -26.23 71.58 43.06
C GLU A 937 -26.63 70.58 44.16
N VAL A 938 -25.76 70.33 45.13
CA VAL A 938 -26.00 69.39 46.24
C VAL A 938 -25.56 69.98 47.58
N LYS A 939 -26.11 69.46 48.67
CA LYS A 939 -25.69 69.78 50.04
C LYS A 939 -24.63 68.79 50.54
N GLY A 940 -23.65 69.28 51.28
CA GLY A 940 -22.53 68.46 51.78
C GLY A 940 -21.89 69.02 53.05
N GLU A 941 -20.61 68.70 53.27
CA GLU A 941 -19.82 69.25 54.38
C GLU A 941 -19.84 70.79 54.33
N THR A 942 -20.02 71.43 55.48
CA THR A 942 -19.94 72.89 55.59
C THR A 942 -18.48 73.34 55.51
N VAL A 943 -18.14 74.13 54.50
CA VAL A 943 -16.80 74.68 54.31
C VAL A 943 -16.91 76.20 54.20
N SER A 944 -16.11 76.93 54.99
CA SER A 944 -16.09 78.40 54.99
C SER A 944 -17.48 79.03 55.19
N GLY A 945 -18.32 78.41 56.04
CA GLY A 945 -19.61 78.94 56.47
C GLY A 945 -20.81 78.58 55.58
N ASN A 946 -20.67 77.72 54.56
CA ASN A 946 -21.81 77.20 53.79
C ASN A 946 -21.59 75.74 53.36
N ASP A 947 -22.68 75.06 52.98
CA ASP A 947 -22.75 73.63 52.64
C ASP A 947 -23.06 73.39 51.14
N PHE A 948 -22.81 74.36 50.27
CA PHE A 948 -23.15 74.28 48.84
C PHE A 948 -22.02 73.65 48.03
N TRP A 949 -22.34 72.56 47.33
CA TRP A 949 -21.44 71.82 46.45
C TRP A 949 -22.05 71.66 45.04
N TYR A 950 -21.21 71.48 44.04
CA TYR A 950 -21.63 71.25 42.65
C TYR A 950 -21.11 69.93 42.10
N ASP A 951 -21.98 69.16 41.44
CA ASP A 951 -21.61 67.98 40.67
C ASP A 951 -21.00 68.39 39.32
N VAL A 952 -19.69 68.31 39.24
CA VAL A 952 -18.86 68.50 38.06
C VAL A 952 -18.30 67.13 37.65
N ARG A 953 -18.58 66.69 36.42
CA ARG A 953 -18.24 65.33 35.95
C ARG A 953 -17.09 65.35 34.94
N PRO A 954 -15.84 65.68 35.33
CA PRO A 954 -14.71 65.66 34.42
C PRO A 954 -14.47 64.23 33.89
N VAL A 955 -14.06 64.14 32.63
CA VAL A 955 -13.80 62.87 31.94
C VAL A 955 -12.55 62.19 32.47
N TRP A 956 -11.45 62.94 32.60
CA TRP A 956 -10.17 62.46 33.14
C TRP A 956 -10.05 62.80 34.62
N ARG A 957 -9.68 61.81 35.45
CA ARG A 957 -9.54 61.95 36.90
C ARG A 957 -8.30 61.24 37.41
N ASN A 958 -7.73 61.73 38.51
CA ASN A 958 -6.71 61.03 39.29
C ASN A 958 -7.25 59.66 39.71
N ALA A 959 -6.46 58.62 39.50
CA ALA A 959 -6.82 57.25 39.85
C ALA A 959 -6.55 56.93 41.33
N LYS A 960 -7.43 56.14 41.96
CA LYS A 960 -7.23 55.63 43.31
C LYS A 960 -6.19 54.51 43.32
N VAL A 961 -5.60 54.23 44.49
CA VAL A 961 -4.65 53.11 44.72
C VAL A 961 -5.19 51.79 44.14
N GLU A 962 -6.46 51.49 44.40
CA GLU A 962 -7.12 50.25 43.93
C GLU A 962 -7.22 50.14 42.40
N ASP A 963 -7.29 51.27 41.69
CA ASP A 963 -7.39 51.30 40.23
C ASP A 963 -6.05 50.93 39.56
N PHE A 964 -4.92 51.23 40.21
CA PHE A 964 -3.59 50.94 39.66
C PHE A 964 -3.36 49.44 39.49
N ILE A 965 -3.78 48.62 40.45
CA ILE A 965 -3.50 47.18 40.47
C ILE A 965 -4.04 46.47 39.21
N LYS A 966 -5.13 46.97 38.61
CA LYS A 966 -5.68 46.38 37.37
C LYS A 966 -4.73 46.52 36.18
N TYR A 967 -3.98 47.61 36.11
CA TYR A 967 -3.16 47.95 34.94
C TYR A 967 -1.66 47.77 35.21
N LEU A 968 -1.21 48.02 36.44
CA LEU A 968 0.17 47.94 36.87
C LEU A 968 0.61 46.50 37.19
N ASN A 969 -0.27 45.64 37.69
CA ASN A 969 0.12 44.26 38.03
C ASN A 969 0.33 43.42 36.75
N PRO A 970 1.56 42.96 36.45
CA PRO A 970 1.85 42.17 35.25
C PRO A 970 1.04 40.88 35.16
N ASN A 971 0.69 40.27 36.30
CA ASN A 971 -0.13 39.05 36.34
C ASN A 971 -1.61 39.28 36.01
N LYS A 972 -2.05 40.54 35.89
CA LYS A 972 -3.42 40.91 35.46
C LYS A 972 -3.46 41.48 34.05
N ASN A 973 -2.34 41.50 33.35
CA ASN A 973 -2.21 42.08 32.03
C ASN A 973 -2.44 41.04 30.94
N ASP A 974 -2.97 41.49 29.80
CA ASP A 974 -2.90 40.73 28.55
C ASP A 974 -1.42 40.57 28.13
N PRO A 975 -0.96 39.36 27.76
CA PRO A 975 0.43 39.11 27.35
C PRO A 975 0.94 40.05 26.25
N LEU A 976 0.07 40.50 25.33
CA LEU A 976 0.47 41.39 24.24
C LEU A 976 0.99 42.76 24.72
N GLN A 977 0.70 43.15 25.97
CA GLN A 977 1.32 44.34 26.58
C GLN A 977 2.82 44.17 26.85
N HIS A 978 3.29 42.92 26.89
CA HIS A 978 4.65 42.52 27.19
C HIS A 978 5.42 42.07 25.96
N VAL A 979 4.84 42.13 24.76
CA VAL A 979 5.56 41.86 23.52
C VAL A 979 6.69 42.87 23.36
N VAL A 980 7.86 42.35 23.01
CA VAL A 980 9.08 43.10 22.70
C VAL A 980 8.89 43.77 21.34
N LEU A 981 8.75 45.09 21.39
CA LEU A 981 8.40 45.96 20.26
C LEU A 981 9.61 46.39 19.43
N ASP A 982 10.82 46.00 19.80
CA ASP A 982 12.05 46.25 19.02
C ASP A 982 12.54 45.01 18.25
N LYS A 983 11.70 43.97 18.18
CA LYS A 983 11.93 42.73 17.45
C LYS A 983 10.84 42.51 16.39
N SER A 984 11.27 42.02 15.22
CA SER A 984 10.36 41.64 14.14
C SER A 984 9.63 40.34 14.48
N THR A 985 8.39 40.21 13.99
CA THR A 985 7.58 39.00 14.15
C THR A 985 7.93 37.94 13.10
N GLY A 986 8.77 38.30 12.13
CA GLY A 986 9.23 37.42 11.06
C GLY A 986 8.15 37.07 10.04
N ILE A 987 7.01 37.77 10.03
CA ILE A 987 5.91 37.48 9.10
C ILE A 987 6.26 37.97 7.69
N PRO A 988 6.03 37.16 6.63
CA PRO A 988 6.31 37.58 5.27
C PRO A 988 5.38 38.70 4.80
N SER A 989 5.84 39.50 3.83
CA SER A 989 5.06 40.61 3.29
C SER A 989 3.75 40.16 2.65
N SER A 990 3.69 38.93 2.12
CA SER A 990 2.49 38.28 1.59
C SER A 990 1.36 38.21 2.63
N GLN A 991 1.65 37.74 3.84
CA GLN A 991 0.69 37.70 4.94
C GLN A 991 0.33 39.09 5.45
N LEU A 992 1.31 40.00 5.62
CA LEU A 992 1.00 41.38 6.00
C LEU A 992 0.11 42.08 4.98
N ASN A 993 0.29 41.82 3.68
CA ASN A 993 -0.54 42.36 2.63
C ASN A 993 -1.98 41.83 2.69
N ASN A 994 -2.20 40.60 3.16
CA ASN A 994 -3.55 40.10 3.41
C ASN A 994 -4.22 40.87 4.54
N VAL A 995 -3.49 41.14 5.63
CA VAL A 995 -4.00 41.92 6.77
C VAL A 995 -4.27 43.38 6.39
N LEU A 996 -3.45 43.95 5.50
CA LEU A 996 -3.57 45.34 5.03
C LEU A 996 -4.57 45.53 3.88
N ARG A 997 -5.17 44.45 3.37
CA ARG A 997 -6.11 44.52 2.25
C ARG A 997 -7.31 45.40 2.60
N GLY A 998 -7.60 46.38 1.75
CA GLY A 998 -8.69 47.33 1.97
C GLY A 998 -8.45 48.39 3.05
N GLN A 999 -7.23 48.48 3.61
CA GLN A 999 -6.86 49.50 4.62
C GLN A 999 -6.35 50.81 3.99
N GLY A 1000 -7.01 51.26 2.92
CA GLY A 1000 -6.69 52.50 2.21
C GLY A 1000 -5.27 52.51 1.64
N ILE A 1001 -4.50 53.56 1.93
CA ILE A 1001 -3.15 53.77 1.38
C ILE A 1001 -2.14 52.66 1.77
N PHE A 1002 -2.45 51.88 2.81
CA PHE A 1002 -1.60 50.78 3.28
C PHE A 1002 -1.80 49.48 2.49
N ASP A 1003 -2.77 49.40 1.59
CA ASP A 1003 -2.97 48.21 0.77
C ASP A 1003 -1.68 47.86 0.01
N SER A 1004 -1.29 46.59 0.12
CA SER A 1004 -0.08 46.03 -0.48
C SER A 1004 1.25 46.68 -0.02
N LYS A 1005 1.27 47.32 1.17
CA LYS A 1005 2.47 47.96 1.76
C LYS A 1005 3.15 47.13 2.84
N GLY A 1006 2.85 45.84 2.98
CA GLY A 1006 3.44 44.94 3.97
C GLY A 1006 4.97 44.96 3.98
N GLN A 1007 5.60 44.96 2.79
CA GLN A 1007 7.06 45.06 2.69
C GLN A 1007 7.61 46.39 3.23
N ALA A 1008 6.89 47.50 3.07
CA ALA A 1008 7.32 48.79 3.60
C ALA A 1008 7.31 48.81 5.14
N PHE A 1009 6.33 48.15 5.77
CA PHE A 1009 6.31 47.98 7.23
C PHE A 1009 7.42 47.05 7.74
N ILE A 1010 7.72 45.97 7.02
CA ILE A 1010 8.88 45.11 7.35
C ILE A 1010 10.18 45.91 7.25
N ASN A 1011 10.38 46.63 6.14
CA ASN A 1011 11.58 47.45 5.95
C ASN A 1011 11.70 48.53 7.04
N ALA A 1012 10.58 49.17 7.41
CA ALA A 1012 10.54 50.14 8.49
C ALA A 1012 10.94 49.54 9.84
N GLY A 1013 10.44 48.33 10.12
CA GLY A 1013 10.79 47.59 11.33
C GLY A 1013 12.25 47.15 11.38
N GLN A 1014 12.78 46.62 10.27
CA GLN A 1014 14.19 46.24 10.14
C GLN A 1014 15.14 47.44 10.28
N THR A 1015 14.77 48.57 9.67
CA THR A 1015 15.62 49.77 9.65
C THR A 1015 15.66 50.46 11.02
N ASN A 1016 14.52 50.51 11.71
CA ASN A 1016 14.38 51.31 12.92
C ASN A 1016 14.27 50.48 14.20
N GLY A 1017 14.33 49.15 14.13
CA GLY A 1017 14.13 48.29 15.30
C GLY A 1017 12.74 48.47 15.90
N VAL A 1018 11.69 48.35 15.08
CA VAL A 1018 10.29 48.43 15.52
C VAL A 1018 9.53 47.22 15.01
N ASN A 1019 8.72 46.63 15.87
CA ASN A 1019 7.83 45.53 15.52
C ASN A 1019 6.80 45.97 14.47
N GLU A 1020 6.79 45.31 13.32
CA GLU A 1020 5.96 45.66 12.16
C GLU A 1020 4.46 45.58 12.44
N VAL A 1021 4.02 44.65 13.30
CA VAL A 1021 2.60 44.51 13.67
C VAL A 1021 2.16 45.66 14.57
N TYR A 1022 2.99 46.05 15.54
CA TYR A 1022 2.78 47.25 16.34
C TYR A 1022 2.76 48.52 15.47
N LEU A 1023 3.69 48.63 14.53
CA LEU A 1023 3.77 49.78 13.62
C LEU A 1023 2.52 49.89 12.74
N ILE A 1024 2.01 48.76 12.22
CA ILE A 1024 0.73 48.70 11.48
C ILE A 1024 -0.43 49.11 12.39
N ALA A 1025 -0.52 48.56 13.60
CA ALA A 1025 -1.58 48.90 14.54
C ALA A 1025 -1.61 50.41 14.83
N HIS A 1026 -0.42 51.00 15.00
CA HIS A 1026 -0.26 52.42 15.27
C HIS A 1026 -0.62 53.28 14.05
N ALA A 1027 -0.09 52.95 12.87
CA ALA A 1027 -0.40 53.65 11.62
C ALA A 1027 -1.91 53.64 11.33
N LEU A 1028 -2.59 52.50 11.50
CA LEU A 1028 -4.03 52.39 11.31
C LEU A 1028 -4.83 53.23 12.31
N LEU A 1029 -4.36 53.36 13.55
CA LEU A 1029 -5.02 54.20 14.55
C LEU A 1029 -4.87 55.69 14.20
N GLU A 1030 -3.65 56.15 13.96
CA GLU A 1030 -3.33 57.57 13.76
C GLU A 1030 -3.89 58.13 12.46
N SER A 1031 -4.02 57.29 11.42
CA SER A 1031 -4.50 57.71 10.10
C SER A 1031 -5.97 57.41 9.83
N GLY A 1032 -6.73 56.92 10.83
CA GLY A 1032 -8.11 56.49 10.61
C GLY A 1032 -8.21 55.38 9.56
N ASN A 1033 -7.48 54.29 9.75
CA ASN A 1033 -7.35 53.15 8.83
C ASN A 1033 -6.84 53.56 7.43
N GLY A 1034 -5.82 54.43 7.37
CA GLY A 1034 -5.19 54.86 6.11
C GLY A 1034 -6.00 55.88 5.31
N SER A 1035 -7.09 56.41 5.85
CA SER A 1035 -8.03 57.29 5.13
C SER A 1035 -7.87 58.79 5.44
N SER A 1036 -7.03 59.16 6.41
CA SER A 1036 -6.81 60.56 6.76
C SER A 1036 -6.24 61.39 5.60
N GLN A 1037 -6.47 62.69 5.63
CA GLN A 1037 -5.91 63.60 4.64
C GLN A 1037 -4.37 63.64 4.68
N LEU A 1038 -3.77 63.54 5.88
CA LEU A 1038 -2.31 63.49 6.05
C LEU A 1038 -1.70 62.20 5.48
N SER A 1039 -2.38 61.05 5.61
CA SER A 1039 -1.89 59.76 5.08
C SER A 1039 -2.10 59.60 3.58
N ASN A 1040 -3.11 60.25 3.00
CA ASN A 1040 -3.36 60.22 1.54
C ASN A 1040 -2.57 61.28 0.76
N GLY A 1041 -1.98 62.24 1.48
CA GLY A 1041 -1.01 63.17 0.97
C GLY A 1041 -1.53 64.60 0.85
N ILE A 1042 -0.69 65.57 1.23
CA ILE A 1042 -0.96 67.00 1.11
C ILE A 1042 0.17 67.67 0.33
N GLU A 1043 -0.16 68.49 -0.66
CA GLU A 1043 0.83 69.26 -1.43
C GLU A 1043 1.39 70.42 -0.59
N VAL A 1044 2.72 70.50 -0.50
CA VAL A 1044 3.46 71.59 0.16
C VAL A 1044 4.48 72.15 -0.84
N GLY A 1045 4.65 73.46 -0.86
CA GLY A 1045 5.64 74.15 -1.69
C GLY A 1045 6.27 75.34 -0.97
N LYS A 1046 7.31 75.93 -1.57
CA LYS A 1046 8.01 77.10 -1.04
C LYS A 1046 7.47 78.39 -1.64
N ASP A 1047 7.17 79.37 -0.78
CA ASP A 1047 6.84 80.73 -1.20
C ASP A 1047 8.09 81.49 -1.71
N HIS A 1048 7.92 82.74 -2.14
CA HIS A 1048 9.02 83.56 -2.64
C HIS A 1048 10.08 83.92 -1.58
N ASN A 1049 9.78 83.73 -0.29
CA ASN A 1049 10.72 83.91 0.82
C ASN A 1049 11.39 82.59 1.23
N GLY A 1050 11.02 81.47 0.60
CA GLY A 1050 11.50 80.13 0.94
C GLY A 1050 10.73 79.45 2.07
N ASN A 1051 9.62 80.02 2.56
CA ASN A 1051 8.81 79.40 3.61
C ASN A 1051 7.93 78.29 3.04
N LEU A 1052 7.78 77.20 3.79
CA LEU A 1052 6.89 76.10 3.44
C LEU A 1052 5.44 76.47 3.74
N VAL A 1053 4.57 76.29 2.74
CA VAL A 1053 3.13 76.53 2.85
C VAL A 1053 2.34 75.46 2.10
N LEU A 1054 1.11 75.19 2.54
CA LEU A 1054 0.21 74.29 1.82
C LEU A 1054 -0.16 74.86 0.45
N VAL A 1055 -0.18 74.00 -0.56
CA VAL A 1055 -0.66 74.36 -1.90
C VAL A 1055 -2.19 74.39 -1.91
N ASN A 1056 -2.74 75.46 -2.47
CA ASN A 1056 -4.16 75.60 -2.77
C ASN A 1056 -4.34 76.27 -4.15
N LEU A 1057 -5.59 76.35 -4.62
CA LEU A 1057 -5.90 76.90 -5.94
C LEU A 1057 -5.40 78.33 -6.18
N ASN A 1058 -5.23 79.12 -5.12
CA ASN A 1058 -4.88 80.54 -5.22
C ASN A 1058 -3.36 80.79 -5.20
N ASN A 1059 -2.58 79.95 -4.53
CA ASN A 1059 -1.13 80.14 -4.39
C ASN A 1059 -0.28 79.24 -5.30
N ARG A 1060 -0.86 78.19 -5.93
CA ARG A 1060 -0.09 77.18 -6.68
C ARG A 1060 0.88 77.75 -7.71
N ASN A 1061 0.48 78.77 -8.46
CA ASN A 1061 1.31 79.37 -9.51
C ASN A 1061 2.46 80.23 -8.97
N SER A 1062 2.45 80.60 -7.68
CA SER A 1062 3.50 81.38 -7.02
C SER A 1062 4.44 80.54 -6.16
N LEU A 1063 4.20 79.23 -6.05
CA LEU A 1063 5.02 78.33 -5.24
C LEU A 1063 6.02 77.57 -6.11
N THR A 1064 7.16 77.25 -5.52
CA THR A 1064 8.21 76.42 -6.14
C THR A 1064 8.44 75.16 -5.33
N GLU A 1065 9.12 74.17 -5.91
CA GLU A 1065 9.43 72.88 -5.26
C GLU A 1065 8.20 72.15 -4.67
N ILE A 1066 7.06 72.20 -5.35
CA ILE A 1066 5.84 71.54 -4.89
C ILE A 1066 6.05 70.02 -4.84
N LYS A 1067 5.77 69.41 -3.68
CA LYS A 1067 5.77 67.97 -3.46
C LYS A 1067 4.52 67.54 -2.71
N THR A 1068 3.98 66.38 -3.06
CA THR A 1068 3.00 65.69 -2.22
C THR A 1068 3.74 65.06 -1.05
N THR A 1069 3.27 65.33 0.16
CA THR A 1069 3.88 64.86 1.41
C THR A 1069 2.93 63.92 2.12
N TYR A 1070 3.45 62.85 2.70
CA TYR A 1070 2.66 61.82 3.37
C TYR A 1070 3.07 61.71 4.83
N ASN A 1071 2.10 61.59 5.74
CA ASN A 1071 2.36 61.44 7.17
C ASN A 1071 1.44 60.37 7.77
N MET A 1072 2.01 59.21 8.10
CA MET A 1072 1.24 58.02 8.51
C MET A 1072 0.94 57.95 10.00
N PHE A 1073 1.61 58.78 10.80
CA PHE A 1073 1.58 58.73 12.27
C PHE A 1073 1.25 60.09 12.91
N GLY A 1074 0.79 61.07 12.13
CA GLY A 1074 0.44 62.41 12.64
C GLY A 1074 1.62 63.20 13.20
N ILE A 1075 2.86 62.89 12.80
CA ILE A 1075 4.06 63.49 13.41
C ILE A 1075 4.13 64.98 13.09
N GLY A 1076 4.20 65.83 14.11
CA GLY A 1076 4.22 67.30 13.98
C GLY A 1076 2.84 67.95 13.81
N ALA A 1077 1.74 67.18 13.79
CA ALA A 1077 0.38 67.71 13.75
C ALA A 1077 -0.06 68.19 15.13
N GLN A 1078 -0.19 69.51 15.33
CA GLN A 1078 -0.63 70.09 16.60
C GLN A 1078 -2.13 70.44 16.56
N ASP A 1079 -2.84 70.32 17.69
CA ASP A 1079 -4.30 70.50 17.81
C ASP A 1079 -4.87 71.79 17.19
N GLN A 1080 -4.06 72.84 17.10
CA GLN A 1080 -4.47 74.14 16.59
C GLN A 1080 -4.51 74.20 15.05
N ASP A 1081 -3.64 73.44 14.37
CA ASP A 1081 -3.58 73.34 12.90
C ASP A 1081 -2.87 72.03 12.45
N PRO A 1082 -3.52 70.87 12.61
CA PRO A 1082 -2.85 69.57 12.48
C PRO A 1082 -2.44 69.25 11.04
N TYR A 1083 -3.22 69.71 10.04
CA TYR A 1083 -2.96 69.41 8.64
C TYR A 1083 -1.79 70.21 8.08
N THR A 1084 -1.72 71.51 8.35
CA THR A 1084 -0.63 72.38 7.89
C THR A 1084 0.69 71.97 8.52
N LEU A 1085 0.72 71.86 9.85
CA LEU A 1085 1.94 71.56 10.58
C LEU A 1085 2.43 70.14 10.31
N GLY A 1086 1.52 69.17 10.24
CA GLY A 1086 1.87 67.77 9.92
C GLY A 1086 2.39 67.58 8.50
N ALA A 1087 1.86 68.30 7.51
CA ALA A 1087 2.33 68.23 6.12
C ALA A 1087 3.67 68.95 5.92
N ILE A 1088 3.86 70.11 6.55
CA ILE A 1088 5.16 70.82 6.55
C ILE A 1088 6.23 69.94 7.19
N LYS A 1089 5.92 69.31 8.33
CA LYS A 1089 6.85 68.36 8.96
C LYS A 1089 7.22 67.21 8.03
N ALA A 1090 6.25 66.62 7.34
CA ALA A 1090 6.50 65.57 6.36
C ALA A 1090 7.37 66.03 5.17
N TYR A 1091 7.24 67.30 4.75
CA TYR A 1091 8.11 67.89 3.73
C TYR A 1091 9.57 67.98 4.20
N GLU A 1092 9.77 68.45 5.44
CA GLU A 1092 11.10 68.59 6.05
C GLU A 1092 11.82 67.24 6.19
N GLU A 1093 11.08 66.18 6.49
CA GLU A 1093 11.59 64.81 6.63
C GLU A 1093 11.72 64.06 5.30
N GLY A 1094 11.31 64.67 4.18
CA GLY A 1094 11.44 64.08 2.84
C GLY A 1094 10.46 62.94 2.54
N TRP A 1095 9.29 62.92 3.18
CA TRP A 1095 8.29 61.85 3.04
C TRP A 1095 7.41 62.05 1.80
N PHE A 1096 7.98 61.83 0.62
CA PHE A 1096 7.34 62.09 -0.67
C PHE A 1096 6.67 60.87 -1.31
N THR A 1097 6.79 59.69 -0.69
CA THR A 1097 5.99 58.50 -1.01
C THR A 1097 5.41 57.87 0.26
N PRO A 1098 4.34 57.08 0.15
CA PRO A 1098 3.79 56.34 1.29
C PRO A 1098 4.84 55.45 2.00
N GLU A 1099 5.69 54.75 1.24
CA GLU A 1099 6.73 53.88 1.79
C GLU A 1099 7.79 54.68 2.55
N GLN A 1100 8.21 55.85 2.02
CA GLN A 1100 9.14 56.75 2.71
C GLN A 1100 8.55 57.27 4.03
N ALA A 1101 7.26 57.59 4.05
CA ALA A 1101 6.56 58.04 5.25
C ALA A 1101 6.39 56.93 6.31
N ILE A 1102 6.18 55.68 5.88
CA ILE A 1102 6.13 54.51 6.78
C ILE A 1102 7.52 54.27 7.40
N ILE A 1103 8.56 54.21 6.58
CA ILE A 1103 9.94 53.95 7.04
C ILE A 1103 10.48 55.08 7.90
N GLY A 1104 10.32 56.33 7.46
CA GLY A 1104 10.81 57.50 8.19
C GLY A 1104 9.98 57.80 9.45
N GLY A 1105 8.67 57.58 9.41
CA GLY A 1105 7.80 57.76 10.57
C GLY A 1105 8.09 56.77 11.70
N ALA A 1106 8.49 55.53 11.37
CA ALA A 1106 8.90 54.53 12.37
C ALA A 1106 10.12 54.97 13.19
N ALA A 1107 11.05 55.75 12.61
CA ALA A 1107 12.22 56.27 13.31
C ALA A 1107 11.84 57.14 14.52
N PHE A 1108 10.77 57.94 14.39
CA PHE A 1108 10.27 58.80 15.47
C PHE A 1108 9.74 58.00 16.67
N ILE A 1109 9.18 56.81 16.42
CA ILE A 1109 8.66 55.90 17.44
C ILE A 1109 9.81 55.20 18.17
N SER A 1110 10.82 54.72 17.44
CA SER A 1110 11.96 53.98 18.00
C SER A 1110 12.89 54.85 18.86
N ASN A 1111 13.29 56.02 18.33
CA ASN A 1111 14.37 56.87 18.89
C ASN A 1111 14.06 57.52 20.25
N SER A 1112 12.87 57.34 20.81
CA SER A 1112 12.46 58.01 22.06
C SER A 1112 12.32 57.09 23.28
N TYR A 1113 12.07 55.79 23.07
CA TYR A 1113 11.69 54.85 24.15
C TYR A 1113 12.54 53.56 24.16
N PHE A 1114 12.84 52.98 23.00
CA PHE A 1114 13.51 51.67 22.93
C PHE A 1114 14.98 51.74 23.35
N GLU A 1115 15.69 52.82 23.00
CA GLU A 1115 17.07 53.06 23.45
C GLU A 1115 17.24 53.09 24.98
N ARG A 1116 16.16 53.36 25.72
CA ARG A 1116 16.13 53.39 27.18
C ARG A 1116 15.58 52.09 27.78
N GLY A 1117 15.50 51.01 27.00
CA GLY A 1117 14.97 49.72 27.45
C GLY A 1117 13.45 49.71 27.68
N GLN A 1118 12.69 50.70 27.18
CA GLN A 1118 11.22 50.73 27.24
C GLN A 1118 10.62 50.10 25.98
N ASN A 1119 10.98 48.86 25.70
CA ASN A 1119 10.64 48.15 24.47
C ASN A 1119 9.37 47.28 24.56
N THR A 1120 8.51 47.48 25.57
CA THR A 1120 7.17 46.87 25.63
C THR A 1120 6.13 47.93 25.96
N LEU A 1121 4.87 47.75 25.53
CA LEU A 1121 3.78 48.70 25.89
C LEU A 1121 3.68 48.91 27.40
N TYR A 1122 3.91 47.84 28.17
CA TYR A 1122 3.96 47.89 29.62
C TYR A 1122 5.09 48.82 30.12
N LYS A 1123 6.32 48.64 29.64
CA LYS A 1123 7.48 49.44 30.06
C LYS A 1123 7.40 50.89 29.58
N MET A 1124 6.83 51.12 28.40
CA MET A 1124 6.53 52.46 27.87
C MET A 1124 5.54 53.20 28.77
N ARG A 1125 4.54 52.50 29.31
CA ARG A 1125 3.54 53.11 30.20
C ARG A 1125 4.08 53.31 31.62
N TRP A 1126 4.69 52.30 32.21
CA TRP A 1126 4.87 52.25 33.67
C TRP A 1126 6.26 52.65 34.16
N ASN A 1127 7.31 52.52 33.34
CA ASN A 1127 8.72 52.87 33.61
C ASN A 1127 9.10 53.19 35.07
N HIS A 1128 9.86 52.30 35.72
CA HIS A 1128 10.40 52.51 37.08
C HIS A 1128 11.94 52.51 37.12
N LEU A 1129 12.63 52.41 35.98
CA LEU A 1129 14.09 52.25 35.93
C LEU A 1129 14.84 53.54 35.55
N TYR A 1130 14.25 54.38 34.69
CA TYR A 1130 14.96 55.50 34.10
C TYR A 1130 14.31 56.85 34.47
N LEU A 1131 14.97 57.58 35.37
CA LEU A 1131 14.65 58.95 35.70
C LEU A 1131 15.11 59.87 34.57
N ASN A 1132 14.22 60.78 34.15
CA ASN A 1132 14.56 61.89 33.28
C ASN A 1132 15.40 62.92 34.05
N SER A 1133 15.98 63.87 33.30
CA SER A 1133 16.83 64.95 33.84
C SER A 1133 16.16 65.88 34.86
N TRP A 1134 14.84 65.76 35.06
CA TRP A 1134 14.04 66.51 36.02
C TRP A 1134 13.60 65.67 37.23
N GLY A 1135 14.10 64.43 37.36
CA GLY A 1135 13.83 63.54 38.50
C GLY A 1135 12.50 62.78 38.44
N GLY A 1136 11.84 62.69 37.28
CA GLY A 1136 10.62 61.89 37.08
C GLY A 1136 10.81 60.76 36.05
N TYR A 1137 9.93 59.77 36.02
CA TYR A 1137 10.03 58.67 35.03
C TYR A 1137 9.47 59.09 33.66
N SER A 1138 10.17 58.77 32.57
CA SER A 1138 9.68 59.03 31.21
C SER A 1138 8.59 58.02 30.83
N GLN A 1139 7.33 58.42 30.82
CA GLN A 1139 6.18 57.58 30.47
C GLN A 1139 5.50 58.08 29.21
N TYR A 1140 5.05 57.16 28.35
CA TYR A 1140 4.42 57.49 27.07
C TYR A 1140 3.08 58.23 27.23
N ALA A 1141 2.32 57.90 28.28
CA ALA A 1141 0.99 58.45 28.50
C ALA A 1141 0.67 58.59 29.99
N THR A 1142 -0.15 59.60 30.33
CA THR A 1142 -0.71 59.78 31.67
C THR A 1142 -1.90 58.86 31.93
N ASP A 1143 -2.62 58.43 30.89
CA ASP A 1143 -3.73 57.48 30.99
C ASP A 1143 -3.23 56.10 31.46
N MET A 1144 -3.65 55.65 32.64
CA MET A 1144 -3.31 54.32 33.17
C MET A 1144 -3.74 53.16 32.25
N GLY A 1145 -4.81 53.35 31.48
CA GLY A 1145 -5.32 52.34 30.57
C GLY A 1145 -4.63 52.33 29.20
N TRP A 1146 -3.64 53.18 28.95
CA TRP A 1146 -3.08 53.38 27.61
C TRP A 1146 -2.56 52.09 26.97
N SER A 1147 -1.77 51.28 27.69
CA SER A 1147 -1.21 50.03 27.17
C SER A 1147 -2.29 49.01 26.82
N VAL A 1148 -3.33 48.90 27.65
CA VAL A 1148 -4.49 48.02 27.43
C VAL A 1148 -5.30 48.46 26.20
N LYS A 1149 -5.46 49.76 25.99
CA LYS A 1149 -6.25 50.30 24.86
C LYS A 1149 -5.62 50.01 23.50
N GLN A 1150 -4.33 49.67 23.44
CA GLN A 1150 -3.66 49.25 22.19
C GLN A 1150 -3.95 47.80 21.81
N ILE A 1151 -4.27 46.95 22.79
CA ILE A 1151 -4.31 45.48 22.63
C ILE A 1151 -5.35 44.98 21.63
N PRO A 1152 -6.62 45.46 21.62
CA PRO A 1152 -7.63 44.90 20.72
C PRO A 1152 -7.22 44.95 19.24
N ARG A 1153 -6.53 46.00 18.83
CA ARG A 1153 -6.06 46.16 17.44
C ARG A 1153 -4.87 45.24 17.16
N MET A 1154 -3.87 45.20 18.04
CA MET A 1154 -2.74 44.29 17.88
C MET A 1154 -3.19 42.83 17.84
N LYS A 1155 -4.09 42.44 18.75
CA LYS A 1155 -4.66 41.09 18.82
C LYS A 1155 -5.37 40.71 17.52
N SER A 1156 -6.23 41.59 16.99
CA SER A 1156 -6.92 41.36 15.72
C SER A 1156 -5.96 41.19 14.54
N LEU A 1157 -4.81 41.88 14.53
CA LEU A 1157 -3.81 41.72 13.47
C LEU A 1157 -3.08 40.37 13.61
N TYR A 1158 -2.65 40.00 14.82
CA TYR A 1158 -1.98 38.72 15.07
C TYR A 1158 -2.88 37.51 14.76
N GLU A 1159 -4.17 37.57 15.07
CA GLU A 1159 -5.14 36.50 14.77
C GLU A 1159 -5.36 36.26 13.26
N GLN A 1160 -4.93 37.18 12.39
CA GLN A 1160 -5.02 37.06 10.92
C GLN A 1160 -3.71 36.56 10.29
N MET A 1161 -2.69 36.27 11.09
CA MET A 1161 -1.36 35.85 10.63
C MET A 1161 -1.09 34.39 11.02
N GLU A 1162 -0.38 33.66 10.17
CA GLU A 1162 0.03 32.28 10.41
C GLU A 1162 1.43 32.26 11.01
N ASN A 1163 1.55 31.68 12.21
CA ASN A 1163 2.79 31.49 12.95
C ASN A 1163 3.63 32.79 13.17
N PRO A 1164 3.05 33.86 13.75
CA PRO A 1164 3.84 35.02 14.18
C PRO A 1164 4.72 34.67 15.37
N ARG A 1165 6.02 34.98 15.29
CA ARG A 1165 6.94 34.80 16.42
C ARG A 1165 6.86 36.00 17.34
N MET A 1166 6.43 35.81 18.58
CA MET A 1166 6.38 36.89 19.58
C MET A 1166 7.42 36.65 20.68
N GLU A 1167 8.28 37.64 20.90
CA GLU A 1167 9.14 37.67 22.08
C GLU A 1167 8.46 38.50 23.16
N PHE A 1168 8.45 38.02 24.41
CA PHE A 1168 7.84 38.67 25.56
C PHE A 1168 8.90 39.03 26.60
N ASP A 1169 8.74 40.20 27.22
CA ASP A 1169 9.51 40.64 28.37
C ASP A 1169 8.57 41.12 29.47
N ILE A 1170 8.38 40.24 30.46
CA ILE A 1170 7.43 40.41 31.55
C ILE A 1170 8.15 41.02 32.75
N VAL A 1171 7.67 42.15 33.24
CA VAL A 1171 8.19 42.76 34.46
C VAL A 1171 7.80 41.92 35.68
N GLN A 1172 8.73 41.70 36.60
CA GLN A 1172 8.48 41.07 37.90
C GLN A 1172 8.84 42.04 39.03
N TYR A 1173 7.87 42.33 39.88
CA TYR A 1173 8.09 43.06 41.14
C TYR A 1173 8.59 42.11 42.22
N LYS A 1174 9.30 42.66 43.20
CA LYS A 1174 9.92 41.92 44.31
C LYS A 1174 8.93 41.24 45.25
#